data_AF-A0A2V1B1K5-F1
#
_entry.id   AF-A0A2V1B1K5-F1
#
_cell.length_a   1.000
_cell.length_b   1.000
_cell.length_c   1.000
_cell.angle_alpha   90.00
_cell.angle_beta   90.00
_cell.angle_gamma   90.00
#
_symmetry.space_group_name_H-M   'P 1'
#
loop_
_entity.id
_entity.type
_entity.pdbx_description
1 polymer ?
#
loop_
_entity_poly.entity_id
_entity_poly.type
_entity_poly.pdbx_seq_one_letter_code
_entity_poly.pdbx_strand_id
1 'polypeptide(L)'
;MSGSVKSPQKRITSYQYYFKKVYEKRLRYWNKISFLLAIAASAILAFPYISIWWNIVYTITFRAPLIYLALYFVKLCRNFNSTVEYSSNKTLAQQIARSVFTRRYVTSLLFYLGSSYVIYALFMLQLPLRSQYSIVAKEFRKRPAINDEWVYFWFHAYFVALLYTVQHIVFQRNRLQFRYGINHIKPDSVLFSKLPALLGHASLFNTVSSISSPIIYWVIRSIIYKINWLFFAMLSLDSTIPRFHIGFWTLINISFIVNHVYDTYATIGCLDGKKPISNYSPDPISSILSCLRDVDAENQISRLTAFQELAYLATTNDPEGAKRRKAIYSAHSVAGFVWPAILDECALVIKETSSRVNYRSQSDMKALRGSQPPSKPEEPLNETKDSFLFGNSFNTSTADTTQPMVDASSSPLRRYEDVAPSSSSLYTRLQNNALGRHIINHLVIPTQKFLAAYLNPQTSKSRSKTVTDKLALIQQYYAKYRNELLESSIGVFFRITLKRDTESRVVNPVNYGNAVIALSGILIHAVEEDRNNTVTGAHISEVLNLLERPIRACANYTDMLPASVYLTKEQRENEQATKRHLVALLHDLTIQEFFQLCVKYNHKLNDLSLSSRAFKLAKWVIDASIAQQQKEKESSDLYY
;
A
#
# COMPACT_ATOMS: atom_id res chain seq x y z
N MET A 1 -6.64 46.23 42.91
CA MET A 1 -6.27 44.84 42.56
C MET A 1 -7.30 44.31 41.55
N SER A 2 -6.99 44.35 40.26
CA SER A 2 -7.81 43.76 39.20
C SER A 2 -7.01 42.60 38.63
N GLY A 3 -7.32 41.39 39.10
CA GLY A 3 -6.72 40.16 38.61
C GLY A 3 -7.21 39.89 37.20
N SER A 4 -6.33 40.02 36.22
CA SER A 4 -6.54 39.56 34.85
C SER A 4 -6.86 38.06 34.89
N VAL A 5 -8.14 37.74 34.70
CA VAL A 5 -8.60 36.38 34.45
C VAL A 5 -7.98 35.95 33.12
N LYS A 6 -6.96 35.09 33.18
CA LYS A 6 -6.40 34.44 31.99
C LYS A 6 -7.54 33.80 31.22
N SER A 7 -7.71 34.21 29.97
CA SER A 7 -8.64 33.56 29.05
C SER A 7 -8.33 32.05 29.01
N PRO A 8 -9.37 31.19 28.96
CA PRO A 8 -9.15 29.75 28.93
C PRO A 8 -8.27 29.40 27.73
N GLN A 9 -7.19 28.64 27.96
CA GLN A 9 -6.30 28.16 26.91
C GLN A 9 -7.15 27.49 25.83
N LYS A 10 -7.21 28.12 24.66
CA LYS A 10 -7.93 27.61 23.49
C LYS A 10 -7.35 26.23 23.18
N ARG A 11 -8.15 25.16 23.34
CA ARG A 11 -7.72 23.79 23.01
C ARG A 11 -7.10 23.80 21.61
N ILE A 12 -5.85 23.40 21.51
CA ILE A 12 -5.14 23.29 20.23
C ILE A 12 -5.88 22.21 19.43
N THR A 13 -6.62 22.63 18.40
CA THR A 13 -7.30 21.72 17.49
C THR A 13 -6.28 21.07 16.58
N SER A 14 -6.25 19.74 16.54
CA SER A 14 -5.29 18.98 15.74
C SER A 14 -5.46 19.24 14.23
N TYR A 15 -4.38 19.07 13.46
CA TYR A 15 -4.41 19.16 11.99
C TYR A 15 -5.51 18.27 11.39
N GLN A 16 -5.73 17.09 11.99
CA GLN A 16 -6.75 16.14 11.57
C GLN A 16 -8.16 16.75 11.54
N TYR A 17 -8.49 17.64 12.47
CA TYR A 17 -9.77 18.35 12.48
C TYR A 17 -9.95 19.22 11.23
N TYR A 18 -8.92 20.00 10.88
CA TYR A 18 -8.95 20.85 9.69
C TYR A 18 -8.92 20.04 8.39
N PHE A 19 -8.10 18.99 8.36
CA PHE A 19 -8.06 18.04 7.25
C PHE A 19 -9.44 17.44 7.01
N LYS A 20 -10.12 16.92 8.04
CA LYS A 20 -11.45 16.34 7.93
C LYS A 20 -12.47 17.33 7.35
N LYS A 21 -12.46 18.58 7.82
CA LYS A 21 -13.35 19.64 7.30
C LYS A 21 -13.13 19.91 5.81
N VAL A 22 -11.87 19.99 5.37
CA VAL A 22 -11.51 20.18 3.96
C VAL A 22 -11.84 18.94 3.13
N TYR A 23 -11.59 17.75 3.68
CA TYR A 23 -11.90 16.47 3.05
C TYR A 23 -13.40 16.30 2.80
N GLU A 24 -14.25 16.58 3.79
CA GLU A 24 -15.69 16.58 3.67
C GLU A 24 -16.19 17.63 2.66
N LYS A 25 -15.59 18.81 2.64
CA LYS A 25 -15.86 19.85 1.62
C LYS A 25 -15.58 19.32 0.21
N ARG A 26 -14.46 18.65 -0.02
CA ARG A 26 -14.10 18.05 -1.32
C ARG A 26 -15.08 16.93 -1.69
N LEU A 27 -15.43 16.06 -0.75
CA LEU A 27 -16.37 14.96 -0.97
C LEU A 27 -17.84 15.39 -1.13
N ARG A 28 -18.17 16.68 -0.98
CA ARG A 28 -19.48 17.21 -1.42
C ARG A 28 -19.61 17.22 -2.94
N TYR A 29 -18.52 17.40 -3.68
CA TYR A 29 -18.55 17.30 -5.15
C TYR A 29 -18.85 15.88 -5.62
N TRP A 30 -18.30 14.87 -4.92
CA TRP A 30 -18.66 13.48 -5.14
C TRP A 30 -20.18 13.25 -4.97
N ASN A 31 -20.83 13.85 -3.96
CA ASN A 31 -22.28 13.72 -3.78
C ASN A 31 -23.03 14.31 -4.98
N LYS A 32 -22.64 15.50 -5.44
CA LYS A 32 -23.26 16.17 -6.59
C LYS A 32 -23.13 15.34 -7.86
N ILE A 33 -21.93 14.82 -8.15
CA ILE A 33 -21.68 13.99 -9.33
C ILE A 33 -22.44 12.66 -9.23
N SER A 34 -22.46 12.04 -8.06
CA SER A 34 -23.18 10.77 -7.85
C SER A 34 -24.69 10.94 -7.98
N PHE A 35 -25.24 12.08 -7.56
CA PHE A 35 -26.64 12.41 -7.76
C PHE A 35 -26.97 12.61 -9.25
N LEU A 36 -26.14 13.33 -10.00
CA LEU A 36 -26.30 13.46 -11.45
C LEU A 36 -26.20 12.11 -12.17
N LEU A 37 -25.26 11.26 -11.75
CA LEU A 37 -25.11 9.91 -12.28
C LEU A 37 -26.30 9.01 -11.93
N ALA A 38 -26.90 9.18 -10.76
CA ALA A 38 -28.13 8.48 -10.37
C ALA A 38 -29.33 8.88 -11.25
N ILE A 39 -29.46 10.17 -11.58
CA ILE A 39 -30.49 10.65 -12.52
C ILE A 39 -30.24 10.06 -13.91
N ALA A 40 -29.00 10.12 -14.42
CA ALA A 40 -28.65 9.57 -15.73
C ALA A 40 -28.89 8.05 -15.80
N ALA A 41 -28.46 7.30 -14.78
CA ALA A 41 -28.69 5.86 -14.69
C ALA A 41 -30.19 5.52 -14.62
N SER A 42 -30.98 6.31 -13.88
CA SER A 42 -32.43 6.15 -13.83
C SER A 42 -33.09 6.39 -15.19
N ALA A 43 -32.64 7.40 -15.94
CA ALA A 43 -33.15 7.71 -17.27
C ALA A 43 -32.87 6.56 -18.26
N ILE A 44 -31.67 5.98 -18.22
CA ILE A 44 -31.27 4.83 -19.04
C ILE A 44 -32.12 3.60 -18.70
N LEU A 45 -32.28 3.30 -17.41
CA LEU A 45 -33.07 2.15 -16.93
C LEU A 45 -34.56 2.23 -17.28
N ALA A 46 -35.05 3.39 -17.72
CA ALA A 46 -36.46 3.62 -17.94
C ALA A 46 -36.93 3.42 -19.39
N PHE A 47 -36.01 3.36 -20.33
CA PHE A 47 -36.31 3.16 -21.74
C PHE A 47 -36.58 1.66 -22.00
N PRO A 48 -37.73 1.21 -22.55
CA PRO A 48 -38.84 1.92 -23.20
C PRO A 48 -40.23 1.70 -22.53
N TYR A 49 -40.30 1.39 -21.23
CA TYR A 49 -41.48 0.74 -20.64
C TYR A 49 -42.62 1.67 -20.18
N ILE A 50 -42.45 3.00 -20.15
CA ILE A 50 -43.41 3.96 -19.55
C ILE A 50 -43.49 5.26 -20.38
N SER A 51 -44.68 5.89 -20.42
CA SER A 51 -44.88 7.24 -20.94
C SER A 51 -43.86 8.25 -20.34
N ILE A 52 -43.35 9.14 -21.19
CA ILE A 52 -42.24 10.06 -20.88
C ILE A 52 -42.48 10.86 -19.59
N TRP A 53 -43.70 11.37 -19.39
CA TRP A 53 -44.03 12.20 -18.22
C TRP A 53 -44.05 11.43 -16.90
N TRP A 54 -44.71 10.27 -16.87
CA TRP A 54 -44.72 9.38 -15.69
C TRP A 54 -43.31 8.88 -15.37
N ASN A 55 -42.50 8.68 -16.42
CA ASN A 55 -41.13 8.26 -16.26
C ASN A 55 -40.24 9.33 -15.60
N ILE A 56 -40.40 10.61 -15.96
CA ILE A 56 -39.69 11.72 -15.30
C ILE A 56 -40.07 11.80 -13.82
N VAL A 57 -41.36 11.76 -13.50
CA VAL A 57 -41.85 11.82 -12.11
C VAL A 57 -41.30 10.64 -11.31
N TYR A 58 -41.39 9.42 -11.83
CA TYR A 58 -40.90 8.22 -11.15
C TYR A 58 -39.37 8.19 -11.01
N THR A 59 -38.66 8.76 -11.99
CA THR A 59 -37.21 8.93 -11.96
C THR A 59 -36.78 9.83 -10.81
N ILE A 60 -37.38 11.01 -10.68
CA ILE A 60 -36.97 12.00 -9.67
C ILE A 60 -37.42 11.59 -8.26
N THR A 61 -38.63 11.05 -8.12
CA THR A 61 -39.22 10.78 -6.79
C THR A 61 -38.76 9.47 -6.17
N PHE A 62 -38.49 8.43 -6.97
CA PHE A 62 -38.26 7.08 -6.45
C PHE A 62 -36.92 6.47 -6.91
N ARG A 63 -36.69 6.38 -8.23
CA ARG A 63 -35.52 5.66 -8.76
C ARG A 63 -34.20 6.38 -8.45
N ALA A 64 -34.08 7.66 -8.79
CA ALA A 64 -32.83 8.40 -8.60
C ALA A 64 -32.42 8.48 -7.11
N PRO A 65 -33.33 8.73 -6.14
CA PRO A 65 -32.99 8.67 -4.71
C PRO A 65 -32.48 7.28 -4.27
N LEU A 66 -33.10 6.19 -4.75
CA LEU A 66 -32.67 4.83 -4.41
C LEU A 66 -31.33 4.45 -5.06
N ILE A 67 -31.10 4.84 -6.32
CA ILE A 67 -29.78 4.67 -6.96
C ILE A 67 -28.74 5.50 -6.22
N TYR A 68 -29.06 6.74 -5.85
CA TYR A 68 -28.17 7.59 -5.05
C TYR A 68 -27.86 6.95 -3.69
N LEU A 69 -28.85 6.35 -3.00
CA LEU A 69 -28.64 5.60 -1.77
C LEU A 69 -27.70 4.41 -1.99
N ALA A 70 -27.87 3.66 -3.08
CA ALA A 70 -26.96 2.58 -3.44
C ALA A 70 -25.52 3.07 -3.65
N LEU A 71 -25.34 4.20 -4.35
CA LEU A 71 -24.03 4.83 -4.53
C LEU A 71 -23.47 5.36 -3.21
N TYR A 72 -24.32 5.87 -2.32
CA TYR A 72 -23.94 6.36 -1.01
C TYR A 72 -23.39 5.23 -0.12
N PHE A 73 -23.91 4.01 -0.21
CA PHE A 73 -23.28 2.85 0.45
C PHE A 73 -21.85 2.60 -0.05
N VAL A 74 -21.59 2.75 -1.35
CA VAL A 74 -20.22 2.68 -1.89
C VAL A 74 -19.35 3.78 -1.30
N LYS A 75 -19.87 5.00 -1.15
CA LYS A 75 -19.15 6.10 -0.46
C LYS A 75 -18.80 5.74 0.97
N LEU A 76 -19.74 5.18 1.73
CA LEU A 76 -19.50 4.79 3.11
C LEU A 76 -18.39 3.72 3.16
N CYS A 77 -18.46 2.72 2.29
CA CYS A 77 -17.39 1.73 2.15
C CYS A 77 -16.02 2.39 1.91
N ARG A 78 -15.96 3.38 1.02
CA ARG A 78 -14.74 4.15 0.74
C ARG A 78 -14.25 4.93 1.95
N ASN A 79 -15.13 5.67 2.63
CA ASN A 79 -14.77 6.45 3.82
C ASN A 79 -14.16 5.59 4.93
N PHE A 80 -14.68 4.38 5.14
CA PHE A 80 -14.19 3.49 6.21
C PHE A 80 -12.93 2.70 5.85
N ASN A 81 -12.69 2.44 4.56
CA ASN A 81 -11.62 1.53 4.12
C ASN A 81 -10.53 2.18 3.28
N SER A 82 -10.60 3.47 2.96
CA SER A 82 -9.55 4.14 2.21
C SER A 82 -8.24 4.18 2.98
N THR A 83 -7.16 3.75 2.31
CA THR A 83 -5.80 3.72 2.88
C THR A 83 -4.81 4.34 1.91
N VAL A 84 -3.61 4.68 2.38
CA VAL A 84 -2.50 5.13 1.52
C VAL A 84 -1.36 4.11 1.49
N GLU A 85 -1.37 3.18 2.44
CA GLU A 85 -0.33 2.17 2.62
C GLU A 85 -0.47 0.98 1.67
N TYR A 86 0.69 0.44 1.26
CA TYR A 86 0.82 -0.83 0.58
C TYR A 86 0.67 -2.01 1.56
N SER A 87 0.29 -3.17 1.03
CA SER A 87 0.18 -4.40 1.83
C SER A 87 1.59 -4.92 2.14
N SER A 88 1.87 -5.25 3.40
CA SER A 88 3.12 -5.90 3.82
C SER A 88 3.25 -7.37 3.39
N ASN A 89 2.20 -7.94 2.78
CA ASN A 89 2.21 -9.34 2.33
C ASN A 89 3.00 -9.50 1.02
N LYS A 90 3.85 -10.53 0.95
CA LYS A 90 4.73 -10.77 -0.20
C LYS A 90 4.08 -11.53 -1.34
N THR A 91 3.07 -12.36 -1.05
CA THR A 91 2.35 -13.17 -2.05
C THR A 91 0.88 -12.82 -2.10
N LEU A 92 0.24 -13.05 -3.25
CA LEU A 92 -1.20 -12.81 -3.41
C LEU A 92 -2.02 -13.77 -2.55
N ALA A 93 -1.61 -15.03 -2.46
CA ALA A 93 -2.27 -16.04 -1.61
C ALA A 93 -2.28 -15.60 -0.14
N GLN A 94 -1.14 -15.12 0.37
CA GLN A 94 -1.05 -14.59 1.73
C GLN A 94 -1.95 -13.36 1.91
N GLN A 95 -2.01 -12.48 0.92
CA GLN A 95 -2.89 -11.31 0.95
C GLN A 95 -4.38 -11.70 0.96
N ILE A 96 -4.79 -12.66 0.13
CA ILE A 96 -6.16 -13.19 0.12
C ILE A 96 -6.49 -13.79 1.50
N ALA A 97 -5.67 -14.71 2.00
CA ALA A 97 -5.90 -15.40 3.26
C ALA A 97 -6.02 -14.42 4.44
N ARG A 98 -5.17 -13.38 4.47
CA ARG A 98 -5.19 -12.37 5.55
C ARG A 98 -6.28 -11.33 5.41
N SER A 99 -6.82 -11.09 4.21
CA SER A 99 -7.80 -10.02 3.99
C SER A 99 -9.25 -10.50 4.16
N VAL A 100 -9.59 -11.70 3.68
CA VAL A 100 -10.97 -12.20 3.60
C VAL A 100 -11.66 -12.31 4.97
N PHE A 101 -10.91 -12.52 6.05
CA PHE A 101 -11.47 -12.66 7.41
C PHE A 101 -11.30 -11.40 8.29
N THR A 102 -10.98 -10.25 7.69
CA THR A 102 -10.82 -9.00 8.45
C THR A 102 -12.15 -8.28 8.66
N ARG A 103 -12.24 -7.52 9.75
CA ARG A 103 -13.36 -6.60 9.98
C ARG A 103 -13.58 -5.67 8.77
N ARG A 104 -12.50 -5.20 8.14
CA ARG A 104 -12.53 -4.34 6.94
C ARG A 104 -13.19 -5.03 5.75
N TYR A 105 -12.93 -6.32 5.55
CA TYR A 105 -13.58 -7.09 4.48
C TYR A 105 -15.08 -7.27 4.75
N VAL A 106 -15.45 -7.65 5.97
CA VAL A 106 -16.86 -7.85 6.35
C VAL A 106 -17.65 -6.54 6.24
N THR A 107 -17.12 -5.41 6.74
CA THR A 107 -17.80 -4.11 6.62
C THR A 107 -17.94 -3.69 5.15
N SER A 108 -16.90 -3.89 4.34
CA SER A 108 -16.97 -3.61 2.89
C SER A 108 -18.02 -4.47 2.20
N LEU A 109 -18.07 -5.76 2.53
CA LEU A 109 -19.05 -6.69 1.99
C LEU A 109 -20.47 -6.24 2.32
N LEU A 110 -20.74 -5.84 3.57
CA LEU A 110 -22.07 -5.34 3.97
C LEU A 110 -22.48 -4.09 3.18
N PHE A 111 -21.57 -3.14 2.95
CA PHE A 111 -21.88 -1.96 2.16
C PHE A 111 -22.10 -2.28 0.67
N TYR A 112 -21.27 -3.15 0.07
CA TYR A 112 -21.46 -3.57 -1.32
C TYR A 112 -22.72 -4.44 -1.49
N LEU A 113 -23.08 -5.25 -0.50
CA LEU A 113 -24.35 -5.96 -0.47
C LEU A 113 -25.51 -4.97 -0.40
N GLY A 114 -25.50 -4.03 0.53
CA GLY A 114 -26.53 -2.99 0.60
C GLY A 114 -26.69 -2.22 -0.72
N SER A 115 -25.58 -1.84 -1.36
CA SER A 115 -25.59 -1.20 -2.67
C SER A 115 -26.20 -2.10 -3.76
N SER A 116 -25.66 -3.32 -3.90
CA SER A 116 -26.08 -4.28 -4.93
C SER A 116 -27.56 -4.63 -4.78
N TYR A 117 -28.01 -4.99 -3.57
CA TYR A 117 -29.40 -5.36 -3.34
C TYR A 117 -30.38 -4.22 -3.65
N VAL A 118 -30.04 -2.96 -3.36
CA VAL A 118 -30.90 -1.81 -3.73
C VAL A 118 -31.01 -1.67 -5.25
N ILE A 119 -29.90 -1.82 -5.99
CA ILE A 119 -29.91 -1.72 -7.46
C ILE A 119 -30.66 -2.89 -8.10
N TYR A 120 -30.41 -4.12 -7.65
CA TYR A 120 -31.12 -5.29 -8.14
C TYR A 120 -32.60 -5.28 -7.74
N ALA A 121 -32.95 -4.79 -6.55
CA ALA A 121 -34.35 -4.59 -6.18
C ALA A 121 -35.05 -3.60 -7.12
N LEU A 122 -34.40 -2.47 -7.45
CA LEU A 122 -34.91 -1.50 -8.42
C LEU A 122 -35.12 -2.12 -9.80
N PHE A 123 -34.15 -2.90 -10.28
CA PHE A 123 -34.23 -3.57 -11.57
C PHE A 123 -35.33 -4.65 -11.59
N MET A 124 -35.48 -5.39 -10.48
CA MET A 124 -36.55 -6.37 -10.31
C MET A 124 -37.94 -5.73 -10.37
N LEU A 125 -38.11 -4.52 -9.82
CA LEU A 125 -39.36 -3.77 -9.89
C LEU A 125 -39.72 -3.33 -11.33
N GLN A 126 -38.75 -3.30 -12.24
CA GLN A 126 -38.95 -2.96 -13.65
C GLN A 126 -39.22 -4.19 -14.52
N LEU A 127 -38.75 -5.36 -14.11
CA LEU A 127 -38.97 -6.61 -14.82
C LEU A 127 -40.33 -7.23 -14.45
N PRO A 128 -40.98 -7.98 -15.37
CA PRO A 128 -42.17 -8.76 -15.06
C PRO A 128 -41.90 -9.92 -14.06
N LEU A 129 -40.65 -10.10 -13.62
CA LEU A 129 -40.25 -11.10 -12.62
C LEU A 129 -40.88 -10.90 -11.24
N ARG A 130 -41.39 -9.70 -10.91
CA ARG A 130 -42.08 -9.43 -9.64
C ARG A 130 -43.27 -10.36 -9.43
N SER A 131 -43.97 -10.75 -10.50
CA SER A 131 -45.16 -11.61 -10.42
C SER A 131 -44.83 -13.11 -10.56
N GLN A 132 -43.60 -13.50 -10.91
CA GLN A 132 -43.23 -14.88 -11.23
C GLN A 132 -42.41 -15.60 -10.14
N TYR A 133 -42.34 -15.05 -8.91
CA TYR A 133 -41.55 -15.64 -7.82
C TYR A 133 -41.97 -17.07 -7.44
N SER A 134 -43.22 -17.45 -7.74
CA SER A 134 -43.83 -18.74 -7.39
C SER A 134 -44.43 -19.54 -8.56
N ILE A 135 -44.20 -19.15 -9.82
CA ILE A 135 -44.94 -19.68 -10.97
C ILE A 135 -44.04 -20.57 -11.84
N VAL A 136 -43.72 -21.78 -11.37
CA VAL A 136 -43.09 -22.81 -12.25
C VAL A 136 -44.09 -23.90 -12.67
N ALA A 137 -45.11 -24.17 -11.86
CA ALA A 137 -46.40 -24.81 -12.21
C ALA A 137 -47.12 -25.19 -10.90
N LYS A 138 -48.41 -24.85 -10.75
CA LYS A 138 -49.26 -25.37 -9.65
C LYS A 138 -49.96 -26.69 -10.00
N GLU A 139 -50.00 -27.06 -11.28
CA GLU A 139 -50.93 -28.08 -11.80
C GLU A 139 -50.69 -29.50 -11.25
N PHE A 140 -49.49 -29.82 -10.75
CA PHE A 140 -49.13 -31.17 -10.30
C PHE A 140 -48.43 -31.24 -8.93
N ARG A 141 -48.40 -30.15 -8.15
CA ARG A 141 -47.69 -30.11 -6.85
C ARG A 141 -48.58 -29.58 -5.72
N LYS A 142 -48.50 -30.22 -4.55
CA LYS A 142 -49.20 -29.80 -3.32
C LYS A 142 -48.70 -28.46 -2.78
N ARG A 143 -47.46 -28.08 -3.09
CA ARG A 143 -46.84 -26.78 -2.75
C ARG A 143 -46.20 -26.16 -4.00
N PRO A 144 -46.28 -24.83 -4.18
CA PRO A 144 -45.66 -24.17 -5.32
C PRO A 144 -44.13 -24.28 -5.22
N ALA A 145 -43.49 -24.58 -6.35
CA ALA A 145 -42.03 -24.57 -6.46
C ALA A 145 -41.50 -23.15 -6.59
N ILE A 146 -40.35 -22.88 -6.00
CA ILE A 146 -39.67 -21.59 -6.17
C ILE A 146 -39.10 -21.48 -7.58
N ASN A 147 -39.17 -20.28 -8.17
CA ASN A 147 -38.54 -20.01 -9.46
C ASN A 147 -37.01 -19.95 -9.31
N ASP A 148 -36.28 -20.82 -10.02
CA ASP A 148 -34.82 -20.86 -9.99
C ASP A 148 -34.20 -19.56 -10.50
N GLU A 149 -34.85 -18.87 -11.44
CA GLU A 149 -34.40 -17.58 -11.96
C GLU A 149 -34.43 -16.50 -10.89
N TRP A 150 -35.43 -16.54 -9.99
CA TRP A 150 -35.55 -15.61 -8.88
C TRP A 150 -34.43 -15.83 -7.86
N VAL A 151 -34.14 -17.09 -7.53
CA VAL A 151 -33.03 -17.45 -6.63
C VAL A 151 -31.69 -17.06 -7.27
N TYR A 152 -31.50 -17.35 -8.55
CA TYR A 152 -30.33 -16.96 -9.31
C TYR A 152 -30.13 -15.44 -9.34
N PHE A 153 -31.20 -14.67 -9.53
CA PHE A 153 -31.13 -13.21 -9.57
C PHE A 153 -30.54 -12.60 -8.29
N TRP A 154 -31.01 -13.04 -7.12
CA TRP A 154 -30.46 -12.59 -5.83
C TRP A 154 -29.08 -13.16 -5.53
N PHE A 155 -28.82 -14.42 -5.94
CA PHE A 155 -27.49 -14.99 -5.90
C PHE A 155 -26.51 -14.14 -6.73
N HIS A 156 -26.91 -13.70 -7.92
CA HIS A 156 -26.08 -12.88 -8.80
C HIS A 156 -25.74 -11.53 -8.14
N ALA A 157 -26.73 -10.88 -7.52
CA ALA A 157 -26.52 -9.65 -6.74
C ALA A 157 -25.50 -9.83 -5.60
N TYR A 158 -25.60 -10.92 -4.85
CA TYR A 158 -24.62 -11.30 -3.82
C TYR A 158 -23.24 -11.57 -4.43
N PHE A 159 -23.18 -12.32 -5.53
CA PHE A 159 -21.94 -12.67 -6.22
C PHE A 159 -21.19 -11.43 -6.72
N VAL A 160 -21.91 -10.47 -7.31
CA VAL A 160 -21.34 -9.19 -7.75
C VAL A 160 -20.79 -8.40 -6.56
N ALA A 161 -21.51 -8.33 -5.44
CA ALA A 161 -21.02 -7.68 -4.23
C ALA A 161 -19.75 -8.35 -3.67
N LEU A 162 -19.69 -9.69 -3.70
CA LEU A 162 -18.50 -10.45 -3.29
C LEU A 162 -17.31 -10.15 -4.20
N LEU A 163 -17.50 -10.17 -5.53
CA LEU A 163 -16.45 -9.85 -6.49
C LEU A 163 -15.94 -8.41 -6.32
N TYR A 164 -16.83 -7.44 -6.12
CA TYR A 164 -16.45 -6.06 -5.85
C TYR A 164 -15.69 -5.93 -4.54
N THR A 165 -16.08 -6.64 -3.49
CA THR A 165 -15.39 -6.62 -2.19
C THR A 165 -13.99 -7.20 -2.30
N VAL A 166 -13.84 -8.34 -2.99
CA VAL A 166 -12.53 -8.94 -3.30
C VAL A 166 -11.70 -7.94 -4.10
N GLN A 167 -12.28 -7.32 -5.13
CA GLN A 167 -11.55 -6.34 -5.93
C GLN A 167 -11.15 -5.09 -5.13
N HIS A 168 -12.00 -4.66 -4.19
CA HIS A 168 -11.77 -3.50 -3.36
C HIS A 168 -10.61 -3.72 -2.37
N ILE A 169 -10.62 -4.84 -1.66
CA ILE A 169 -9.70 -5.13 -0.56
C ILE A 169 -8.48 -5.94 -1.02
N VAL A 170 -8.68 -7.05 -1.74
CA VAL A 170 -7.58 -7.93 -2.16
C VAL A 170 -6.70 -7.26 -3.20
N PHE A 171 -7.28 -6.59 -4.21
CA PHE A 171 -6.49 -5.86 -5.20
C PHE A 171 -6.16 -4.43 -4.78
N GLN A 172 -6.40 -4.09 -3.51
CA GLN A 172 -6.12 -2.78 -2.91
C GLN A 172 -6.68 -1.59 -3.70
N ARG A 173 -7.85 -1.74 -4.34
CA ARG A 173 -8.52 -0.58 -4.97
C ARG A 173 -9.02 0.44 -3.95
N ASN A 174 -9.06 0.08 -2.67
CA ASN A 174 -9.26 1.01 -1.56
C ASN A 174 -8.08 1.97 -1.33
N ARG A 175 -6.90 1.69 -1.91
CA ARG A 175 -5.71 2.54 -1.75
C ARG A 175 -5.79 3.80 -2.61
N LEU A 176 -5.59 4.95 -2.01
CA LEU A 176 -5.47 6.24 -2.68
C LEU A 176 -4.06 6.43 -3.24
N GLN A 177 -3.95 6.76 -4.53
CA GLN A 177 -2.67 6.93 -5.23
C GLN A 177 -2.25 8.40 -5.25
N PHE A 178 -1.48 8.81 -4.25
CA PHE A 178 -0.84 10.13 -4.23
C PHE A 178 0.47 10.10 -5.03
N ARG A 179 0.83 11.26 -5.60
CA ARG A 179 2.09 11.45 -6.34
C ARG A 179 3.10 12.18 -5.45
N TYR A 180 4.39 11.88 -5.62
CA TYR A 180 5.49 12.49 -4.87
C TYR A 180 5.66 13.96 -5.24
N GLY A 181 5.83 14.85 -4.25
CA GLY A 181 6.14 16.27 -4.48
C GLY A 181 5.06 17.09 -5.20
N ILE A 182 3.91 16.51 -5.53
CA ILE A 182 2.81 17.22 -6.20
C ILE A 182 1.86 17.74 -5.13
N ASN A 183 1.65 19.05 -5.08
CA ASN A 183 0.93 19.70 -3.98
C ASN A 183 -0.57 19.84 -4.22
N HIS A 184 -0.97 19.94 -5.49
CA HIS A 184 -2.36 20.06 -5.91
C HIS A 184 -2.61 19.35 -7.25
N ILE A 185 -3.65 18.52 -7.28
CA ILE A 185 -4.14 17.88 -8.49
C ILE A 185 -5.44 18.57 -8.90
N LYS A 186 -5.49 19.10 -10.13
CA LYS A 186 -6.72 19.64 -10.71
C LYS A 186 -7.68 18.46 -10.99
N PRO A 187 -8.86 18.41 -10.36
CA PRO A 187 -9.76 17.26 -10.48
C PRO A 187 -10.29 17.09 -11.91
N ASP A 188 -10.53 18.19 -12.63
CA ASP A 188 -11.16 18.17 -13.95
C ASP A 188 -10.31 17.43 -14.99
N SER A 189 -8.99 17.61 -14.96
CA SER A 189 -8.09 16.93 -15.90
C SER A 189 -7.94 15.43 -15.60
N VAL A 190 -8.09 15.02 -14.33
CA VAL A 190 -7.96 13.62 -13.91
C VAL A 190 -9.26 12.85 -14.06
N LEU A 191 -10.41 13.52 -13.89
CA LEU A 191 -11.71 12.89 -13.96
C LEU A 191 -11.97 12.29 -15.35
N PHE A 192 -11.71 13.05 -16.41
CA PHE A 192 -12.03 12.65 -17.78
C PHE A 192 -10.90 11.87 -18.48
N SER A 193 -9.64 12.03 -18.07
CA SER A 193 -8.51 11.37 -18.74
C SER A 193 -8.52 9.84 -18.64
N LYS A 194 -9.16 9.28 -17.62
CA LYS A 194 -9.24 7.82 -17.40
C LYS A 194 -10.59 7.21 -17.75
N LEU A 195 -11.56 7.99 -18.23
CA LEU A 195 -12.92 7.53 -18.44
C LEU A 195 -13.04 6.33 -19.41
N PRO A 196 -12.36 6.32 -20.58
CA PRO A 196 -12.44 5.18 -21.51
C PRO A 196 -11.88 3.89 -20.92
N ALA A 197 -10.74 3.98 -20.21
CA ALA A 197 -10.12 2.83 -19.54
C ALA A 197 -11.04 2.28 -18.43
N LEU A 198 -11.71 3.16 -17.69
CA LEU A 198 -12.66 2.76 -16.65
C LEU A 198 -13.89 2.06 -17.24
N LEU A 199 -14.44 2.58 -18.34
CA LEU A 199 -15.53 1.93 -19.07
C LEU A 199 -15.10 0.55 -19.60
N GLY A 200 -13.88 0.44 -20.13
CA GLY A 200 -13.31 -0.84 -20.56
C GLY A 200 -13.19 -1.85 -19.40
N HIS A 201 -12.68 -1.42 -18.24
CA HIS A 201 -12.60 -2.28 -17.05
C HIS A 201 -13.97 -2.66 -16.48
N ALA A 202 -14.93 -1.74 -16.52
CA ALA A 202 -16.30 -1.92 -16.10
C ALA A 202 -17.01 -2.96 -16.99
N SER A 203 -16.87 -2.82 -18.31
CA SER A 203 -17.36 -3.77 -19.31
C SER A 203 -16.73 -5.16 -19.13
N LEU A 204 -15.40 -5.23 -19.02
CA LEU A 204 -14.69 -6.50 -18.80
C LEU A 204 -15.16 -7.19 -17.51
N PHE A 205 -15.29 -6.44 -16.41
CA PHE A 205 -15.76 -6.97 -15.14
C PHE A 205 -17.19 -7.52 -15.26
N ASN A 206 -18.08 -6.78 -15.93
CA ASN A 206 -19.44 -7.23 -16.19
C ASN A 206 -19.43 -8.55 -16.98
N THR A 207 -18.75 -8.60 -18.12
CA THR A 207 -18.65 -9.82 -18.95
C THR A 207 -18.14 -11.02 -18.15
N VAL A 208 -17.07 -10.84 -17.38
CA VAL A 208 -16.52 -11.92 -16.53
C VAL A 208 -17.51 -12.33 -15.45
N SER A 209 -18.19 -11.39 -14.80
CA SER A 209 -19.18 -11.68 -13.76
C SER A 209 -20.41 -12.41 -14.31
N SER A 210 -20.88 -12.02 -15.50
CA SER A 210 -22.04 -12.61 -16.18
C SER A 210 -21.76 -14.02 -16.67
N ILE A 211 -20.52 -14.33 -17.09
CA ILE A 211 -20.11 -15.67 -17.52
C ILE A 211 -19.82 -16.58 -16.32
N SER A 212 -19.14 -16.07 -15.29
CA SER A 212 -18.73 -16.88 -14.13
C SER A 212 -19.88 -17.18 -13.16
N SER A 213 -20.85 -16.27 -13.03
CA SER A 213 -21.96 -16.42 -12.09
C SER A 213 -22.81 -17.69 -12.32
N PRO A 214 -23.29 -18.01 -13.55
CA PRO A 214 -24.05 -19.23 -13.80
C PRO A 214 -23.29 -20.51 -13.45
N ILE A 215 -22.00 -20.56 -13.78
CA ILE A 215 -21.14 -21.72 -13.51
C ILE A 215 -21.00 -21.93 -12.00
N ILE A 216 -20.72 -20.85 -11.27
CA ILE A 216 -20.58 -20.91 -9.81
C ILE A 216 -21.92 -21.26 -9.16
N TYR A 217 -23.02 -20.65 -9.62
CA TYR A 217 -24.36 -20.96 -9.15
C TYR A 217 -24.66 -22.44 -9.30
N TRP A 218 -24.39 -23.03 -10.48
CA TRP A 218 -24.61 -24.45 -10.73
C TRP A 218 -23.91 -25.36 -9.70
N VAL A 219 -22.67 -25.05 -9.33
CA VAL A 219 -21.90 -25.81 -8.33
C VAL A 219 -22.48 -25.66 -6.92
N ILE A 220 -22.81 -24.44 -6.50
CA ILE A 220 -23.24 -24.18 -5.11
C ILE A 220 -24.76 -24.27 -4.93
N ARG A 221 -25.52 -24.50 -6.01
CA ARG A 221 -26.98 -24.52 -6.03
C ARG A 221 -27.56 -25.39 -4.92
N SER A 222 -27.08 -26.63 -4.79
CA SER A 222 -27.52 -27.57 -3.74
C SER A 222 -27.34 -27.00 -2.33
N ILE A 223 -26.24 -26.27 -2.10
CA ILE A 223 -25.95 -25.62 -0.82
C ILE A 223 -26.92 -24.47 -0.56
N ILE A 224 -27.19 -23.62 -1.57
CA ILE A 224 -28.13 -22.49 -1.45
C ILE A 224 -29.51 -22.98 -1.03
N TYR A 225 -30.04 -24.03 -1.67
CA TYR A 225 -31.37 -24.56 -1.35
C TYR A 225 -31.42 -25.21 0.04
N LYS A 226 -30.33 -25.85 0.48
CA LYS A 226 -30.22 -26.42 1.83
C LYS A 226 -30.16 -25.34 2.91
N ILE A 227 -29.37 -24.29 2.71
CA ILE A 227 -29.24 -23.18 3.67
C ILE A 227 -30.57 -22.42 3.81
N ASN A 228 -31.27 -22.18 2.71
CA ASN A 228 -32.54 -21.44 2.69
C ASN A 228 -33.77 -22.32 2.99
N TRP A 229 -33.59 -23.58 3.41
CA TRP A 229 -34.68 -24.49 3.72
C TRP A 229 -35.72 -23.88 4.66
N LEU A 230 -35.26 -23.23 5.75
CA LEU A 230 -36.15 -22.66 6.76
C LEU A 230 -36.99 -21.52 6.20
N PHE A 231 -36.39 -20.68 5.35
CA PHE A 231 -37.09 -19.61 4.64
C PHE A 231 -38.17 -20.17 3.69
N PHE A 232 -37.85 -21.23 2.95
CA PHE A 232 -38.81 -21.89 2.06
C PHE A 232 -39.94 -22.58 2.83
N ALA A 233 -39.62 -23.24 3.95
CA ALA A 233 -40.59 -23.87 4.83
C ALA A 233 -41.56 -22.84 5.44
N MET A 234 -41.05 -21.69 5.88
CA MET A 234 -41.87 -20.59 6.41
C MET A 234 -42.86 -20.05 5.37
N LEU A 235 -42.46 -20.00 4.10
CA LEU A 235 -43.31 -19.55 2.98
C LEU A 235 -44.19 -20.66 2.38
N SER A 236 -44.21 -21.86 2.97
CA SER A 236 -44.94 -23.03 2.46
C SER A 236 -44.58 -23.42 1.02
N LEU A 237 -43.34 -23.17 0.62
CA LEU A 237 -42.81 -23.51 -0.71
C LEU A 237 -42.32 -24.97 -0.74
N ASP A 238 -42.32 -25.55 -1.94
CA ASP A 238 -41.65 -26.83 -2.17
C ASP A 238 -40.13 -26.64 -2.13
N SER A 239 -39.46 -27.50 -1.36
CA SER A 239 -38.03 -27.51 -1.13
C SER A 239 -37.25 -28.33 -2.16
N THR A 240 -37.94 -29.01 -3.08
CA THR A 240 -37.27 -29.75 -4.15
C THR A 240 -36.52 -28.78 -5.06
N ILE A 241 -35.29 -29.17 -5.44
CA ILE A 241 -34.45 -28.34 -6.31
C ILE A 241 -35.09 -28.33 -7.70
N PRO A 242 -35.46 -27.15 -8.26
CA PRO A 242 -36.09 -27.07 -9.57
C PRO A 242 -35.11 -27.48 -10.69
N ARG A 243 -35.57 -27.52 -11.95
CA ARG A 243 -34.65 -27.64 -13.10
C ARG A 243 -33.86 -26.34 -13.26
N PHE A 244 -32.63 -26.44 -13.74
CA PHE A 244 -31.78 -25.28 -13.98
C PHE A 244 -32.35 -24.46 -15.14
N HIS A 245 -32.75 -23.22 -14.87
CA HIS A 245 -33.24 -22.29 -15.87
C HIS A 245 -32.76 -20.89 -15.52
N ILE A 246 -32.05 -20.24 -16.44
CA ILE A 246 -31.52 -18.88 -16.29
C ILE A 246 -31.74 -18.14 -17.61
N GLY A 247 -32.63 -17.15 -17.62
CA GLY A 247 -32.79 -16.25 -18.76
C GLY A 247 -31.60 -15.31 -18.97
N PHE A 248 -31.26 -15.03 -20.23
CA PHE A 248 -30.17 -14.12 -20.63
C PHE A 248 -30.30 -12.71 -20.03
N TRP A 249 -31.53 -12.21 -19.87
CA TRP A 249 -31.82 -10.89 -19.31
C TRP A 249 -31.41 -10.73 -17.83
N THR A 250 -31.25 -11.84 -17.10
CA THR A 250 -30.79 -11.82 -15.70
C THR A 250 -29.28 -11.61 -15.56
N LEU A 251 -28.53 -11.58 -16.66
CA LEU A 251 -27.07 -11.48 -16.69
C LEU A 251 -26.55 -10.04 -16.90
N ILE A 252 -27.41 -9.06 -17.15
CA ILE A 252 -26.98 -7.68 -17.43
C ILE A 252 -26.69 -6.95 -16.12
N ASN A 253 -25.45 -6.48 -15.97
CA ASN A 253 -24.99 -5.72 -14.81
C ASN A 253 -24.64 -4.28 -15.17
N ILE A 254 -24.97 -3.35 -14.27
CA ILE A 254 -24.48 -1.97 -14.33
C ILE A 254 -23.29 -1.87 -13.36
N SER A 255 -22.12 -1.58 -13.90
CA SER A 255 -20.89 -1.36 -13.12
C SER A 255 -20.64 0.13 -12.96
N PHE A 256 -20.20 0.54 -11.76
CA PHE A 256 -20.21 1.96 -11.37
C PHE A 256 -18.82 2.63 -11.45
N ILE A 257 -18.77 3.76 -12.17
CA ILE A 257 -17.61 4.66 -12.35
C ILE A 257 -17.28 5.46 -11.05
N VAL A 258 -18.16 5.39 -10.05
CA VAL A 258 -18.19 6.27 -8.87
C VAL A 258 -16.98 6.13 -7.94
N ASN A 259 -16.28 5.00 -7.98
CA ASN A 259 -15.02 4.81 -7.24
C ASN A 259 -13.91 5.76 -7.74
N HIS A 260 -13.81 6.00 -9.05
CA HIS A 260 -12.81 6.92 -9.63
C HIS A 260 -13.09 8.38 -9.26
N VAL A 261 -14.37 8.76 -9.20
CA VAL A 261 -14.77 10.08 -8.72
C VAL A 261 -14.30 10.26 -7.27
N TYR A 262 -14.48 9.25 -6.43
CA TYR A 262 -14.02 9.30 -5.04
C TYR A 262 -12.51 9.50 -4.96
N ASP A 263 -11.74 8.67 -5.69
CA ASP A 263 -10.29 8.74 -5.72
C ASP A 263 -9.82 10.14 -6.13
N THR A 264 -10.38 10.69 -7.21
CA THR A 264 -10.00 11.99 -7.76
C THR A 264 -10.15 13.13 -6.74
N TYR A 265 -11.28 13.21 -6.03
CA TYR A 265 -11.52 14.26 -5.03
C TYR A 265 -10.82 14.00 -3.70
N ALA A 266 -10.55 12.73 -3.36
CA ALA A 266 -9.79 12.36 -2.17
C ALA A 266 -8.29 12.63 -2.34
N THR A 267 -7.74 12.52 -3.55
CA THR A 267 -6.31 12.71 -3.84
C THR A 267 -5.90 14.13 -4.26
N ILE A 268 -6.76 15.15 -4.07
CA ILE A 268 -6.46 16.54 -4.49
C ILE A 268 -5.14 17.06 -3.92
N GLY A 269 -4.76 16.63 -2.70
CA GLY A 269 -3.49 16.99 -2.05
C GLY A 269 -3.66 17.94 -0.85
N CYS A 270 -2.60 18.66 -0.51
CA CYS A 270 -2.50 19.49 0.70
C CYS A 270 -3.04 20.92 0.56
N LEU A 271 -3.48 21.34 -0.65
CA LEU A 271 -4.01 22.69 -0.89
C LEU A 271 -5.54 22.71 -1.02
N ASP A 272 -6.22 23.61 -0.28
CA ASP A 272 -7.62 23.99 -0.53
C ASP A 272 -7.61 25.26 -1.41
N GLY A 273 -7.75 25.05 -2.72
CA GLY A 273 -7.53 26.09 -3.72
C GLY A 273 -6.04 26.47 -3.77
N LYS A 274 -5.71 27.68 -3.31
CA LYS A 274 -4.31 28.16 -3.23
C LYS A 274 -3.71 28.09 -1.82
N LYS A 275 -4.53 27.85 -0.79
CA LYS A 275 -4.11 27.91 0.61
C LYS A 275 -3.82 26.51 1.15
N PRO A 276 -2.69 26.27 1.83
CA PRO A 276 -2.46 24.98 2.49
C PRO A 276 -3.38 24.80 3.71
N ILE A 277 -3.61 23.54 4.10
CA ILE A 277 -4.62 23.16 5.11
C ILE A 277 -4.26 23.73 6.50
N SER A 278 -2.98 23.81 6.84
CA SER A 278 -2.56 24.38 8.13
C SER A 278 -2.96 25.86 8.33
N ASN A 279 -3.35 26.58 7.26
CA ASN A 279 -3.77 27.99 7.35
C ASN A 279 -5.02 28.21 8.19
N TYR A 280 -5.83 27.17 8.33
CA TYR A 280 -7.02 27.24 9.17
C TYR A 280 -6.70 27.16 10.66
N SER A 281 -5.46 26.76 11.00
CA SER A 281 -4.97 26.70 12.36
C SER A 281 -4.37 28.04 12.81
N PRO A 282 -4.55 28.44 14.09
CA PRO A 282 -3.86 29.60 14.66
C PRO A 282 -2.34 29.43 14.68
N ASP A 283 -1.83 28.19 14.78
CA ASP A 283 -0.40 27.88 14.70
C ASP A 283 -0.16 26.78 13.65
N PRO A 284 0.10 27.19 12.40
CA PRO A 284 0.22 26.26 11.26
C PRO A 284 1.34 25.23 11.42
N ILE A 285 2.51 25.64 11.93
CA ILE A 285 3.70 24.81 11.96
C ILE A 285 3.63 23.76 13.07
N SER A 286 3.19 24.14 14.28
CA SER A 286 2.99 23.15 15.35
C SER A 286 1.87 22.17 15.02
N SER A 287 0.84 22.62 14.29
CA SER A 287 -0.23 21.75 13.81
C SER A 287 0.28 20.70 12.83
N ILE A 288 1.12 21.09 11.86
CA ILE A 288 1.78 20.15 10.94
C ILE A 288 2.61 19.16 11.75
N LEU A 289 3.47 19.63 12.66
CA LEU A 289 4.33 18.78 13.48
C LEU A 289 3.53 17.76 14.32
N SER A 290 2.42 18.19 14.93
CA SER A 290 1.54 17.30 15.68
C SER A 290 0.97 16.17 14.81
N CYS A 291 0.72 16.43 13.52
CA CYS A 291 0.22 15.45 12.57
C CYS A 291 1.32 14.52 12.04
N LEU A 292 2.55 15.02 11.89
CA LEU A 292 3.69 14.19 11.46
C LEU A 292 3.98 13.07 12.48
N ARG A 293 3.80 13.40 13.77
CA ARG A 293 3.89 12.51 14.94
C ARG A 293 2.72 11.55 15.11
N ASP A 294 1.62 11.79 14.44
CA ASP A 294 0.41 10.99 14.57
C ASP A 294 0.53 9.72 13.71
N VAL A 295 0.89 8.60 14.35
CA VAL A 295 1.10 7.30 13.69
C VAL A 295 -0.18 6.45 13.66
N ASP A 296 -1.32 6.99 14.11
CA ASP A 296 -2.56 6.23 14.19
C ASP A 296 -3.07 5.79 12.82
N ALA A 297 -3.57 4.56 12.73
CA ALA A 297 -4.03 3.96 11.48
C ALA A 297 -5.23 4.71 10.86
N GLU A 298 -6.01 5.44 11.66
CA GLU A 298 -7.13 6.26 11.19
C GLU A 298 -6.67 7.59 10.58
N ASN A 299 -5.50 8.08 10.99
CA ASN A 299 -4.95 9.39 10.62
C ASN A 299 -3.85 9.27 9.53
N GLN A 300 -3.75 8.12 8.87
CA GLN A 300 -2.76 7.88 7.81
C GLN A 300 -2.85 8.90 6.66
N ILE A 301 -4.08 9.24 6.24
CA ILE A 301 -4.29 10.17 5.12
C ILE A 301 -3.93 11.60 5.53
N SER A 302 -4.31 12.02 6.74
CA SER A 302 -3.96 13.34 7.27
C SER A 302 -2.46 13.50 7.48
N ARG A 303 -1.79 12.45 7.99
CA ARG A 303 -0.34 12.39 8.11
C ARG A 303 0.34 12.53 6.75
N LEU A 304 -0.15 11.81 5.72
CA LEU A 304 0.37 11.94 4.36
C LEU A 304 0.21 13.37 3.83
N THR A 305 -0.96 13.99 4.02
CA THR A 305 -1.15 15.38 3.59
C THR A 305 -0.30 16.37 4.37
N ALA A 306 0.03 16.10 5.63
CA ALA A 306 0.96 16.92 6.40
C ALA A 306 2.39 16.83 5.86
N PHE A 307 2.87 15.62 5.50
CA PHE A 307 4.15 15.47 4.79
C PHE A 307 4.15 16.16 3.42
N GLN A 308 3.06 16.04 2.67
CA GLN A 308 2.90 16.72 1.38
C GLN A 308 2.89 18.25 1.53
N GLU A 309 2.26 18.76 2.58
CA GLU A 309 2.25 20.19 2.90
C GLU A 309 3.63 20.68 3.32
N LEU A 310 4.37 19.89 4.09
CA LEU A 310 5.75 20.21 4.44
C LEU A 310 6.65 20.26 3.20
N ALA A 311 6.52 19.31 2.28
CA ALA A 311 7.23 19.32 1.00
C ALA A 311 6.84 20.54 0.13
N TYR A 312 5.57 20.95 0.13
CA TYR A 312 5.12 22.18 -0.51
C TYR A 312 5.79 23.41 0.10
N LEU A 313 5.81 23.54 1.44
CA LEU A 313 6.45 24.67 2.12
C LEU A 313 7.95 24.72 1.86
N ALA A 314 8.59 23.54 1.74
CA ALA A 314 10.01 23.41 1.43
C ALA A 314 10.37 23.87 0.01
N THR A 315 9.46 23.73 -0.96
CA THR A 315 9.76 23.95 -2.39
C THR A 315 9.07 25.18 -3.00
N THR A 316 8.15 25.82 -2.28
CA THR A 316 7.37 26.93 -2.83
C THR A 316 8.15 28.24 -2.88
N ASN A 317 7.98 28.98 -3.98
CA ASN A 317 8.51 30.33 -4.16
C ASN A 317 7.48 31.44 -3.87
N ASP A 318 6.26 31.07 -3.45
CA ASP A 318 5.22 32.05 -3.10
C ASP A 318 5.66 32.86 -1.86
N PRO A 319 5.55 34.21 -1.84
CA PRO A 319 5.88 35.03 -0.68
C PRO A 319 5.20 34.57 0.62
N GLU A 320 3.94 34.11 0.57
CA GLU A 320 3.26 33.59 1.77
C GLU A 320 3.90 32.27 2.25
N GLY A 321 4.28 31.40 1.32
CA GLY A 321 4.96 30.15 1.61
C GLY A 321 6.36 30.36 2.15
N ALA A 322 7.14 31.26 1.55
CA ALA A 322 8.47 31.65 2.01
C ALA A 322 8.44 32.26 3.42
N LYS A 323 7.43 33.09 3.74
CA LYS A 323 7.23 33.61 5.10
C LYS A 323 7.06 32.49 6.13
N ARG A 324 6.40 31.40 5.75
CA ARG A 324 6.18 30.25 6.66
C ARG A 324 7.36 29.32 6.73
N ARG A 325 8.09 29.13 5.64
CA ARG A 325 9.38 28.44 5.69
C ARG A 325 10.34 29.17 6.62
N LYS A 326 10.38 30.51 6.59
CA LYS A 326 11.10 31.32 7.58
C LYS A 326 10.60 31.11 9.02
N ALA A 327 9.31 30.89 9.21
CA ALA A 327 8.74 30.54 10.51
C ALA A 327 9.26 29.18 11.02
N ILE A 328 9.63 28.23 10.15
CA ILE A 328 10.23 26.95 10.57
C ILE A 328 11.58 27.17 11.27
N TYR A 329 12.40 28.10 10.79
CA TYR A 329 13.71 28.42 11.40
C TYR A 329 13.60 29.23 12.69
N SER A 330 12.55 30.03 12.82
CA SER A 330 12.39 31.00 13.93
C SER A 330 11.39 30.55 15.01
N ALA A 331 10.49 29.62 14.71
CA ALA A 331 9.46 29.18 15.65
C ALA A 331 10.04 28.36 16.79
N HIS A 332 9.52 28.62 17.98
CA HIS A 332 9.83 27.91 19.20
C HIS A 332 8.57 27.14 19.64
N SER A 333 8.75 25.85 19.91
CA SER A 333 7.76 25.01 20.58
C SER A 333 8.09 24.91 22.07
N VAL A 334 7.16 24.35 22.86
CA VAL A 334 7.37 24.07 24.29
C VAL A 334 8.62 23.21 24.54
N ALA A 335 9.06 22.43 23.55
CA ALA A 335 10.22 21.54 23.62
C ALA A 335 11.49 22.07 22.92
N GLY A 336 11.50 23.35 22.49
CA GLY A 336 12.63 23.96 21.77
C GLY A 336 12.29 24.29 20.31
N PHE A 337 13.31 24.46 19.46
CA PHE A 337 13.14 24.81 18.05
C PHE A 337 12.32 23.78 17.28
N VAL A 338 11.50 24.24 16.33
CA VAL A 338 10.65 23.36 15.51
C VAL A 338 11.49 22.56 14.49
N TRP A 339 12.55 23.16 13.93
CA TRP A 339 13.38 22.52 12.91
C TRP A 339 13.93 21.14 13.33
N PRO A 340 14.61 20.98 14.48
CA PRO A 340 15.09 19.67 14.93
C PRO A 340 13.97 18.64 15.05
N ALA A 341 12.79 19.04 15.53
CA ALA A 341 11.65 18.14 15.63
C ALA A 341 11.14 17.68 14.25
N ILE A 342 11.15 18.56 13.24
CA ILE A 342 10.80 18.17 11.86
C ILE A 342 11.86 17.21 11.29
N LEU A 343 13.13 17.50 11.54
CA LEU A 343 14.25 16.65 11.12
C LEU A 343 14.10 15.23 11.69
N ASP A 344 13.81 15.10 12.98
CA ASP A 344 13.61 13.81 13.64
C ASP A 344 12.47 13.00 13.01
N GLU A 345 11.29 13.61 12.81
CA GLU A 345 10.14 12.91 12.22
C GLU A 345 10.40 12.45 10.78
N CYS A 346 11.02 13.29 9.96
CA CYS A 346 11.42 12.93 8.60
C CYS A 346 12.50 11.84 8.61
N ALA A 347 13.49 11.95 9.51
CA ALA A 347 14.55 10.98 9.66
C ALA A 347 14.04 9.60 10.09
N LEU A 348 13.02 9.54 10.95
CA LEU A 348 12.37 8.28 11.34
C LEU A 348 11.78 7.56 10.12
N VAL A 349 11.03 8.27 9.27
CA VAL A 349 10.41 7.69 8.06
C VAL A 349 11.49 7.21 7.06
N ILE A 350 12.55 7.98 6.88
CA ILE A 350 13.66 7.64 5.98
C ILE A 350 14.44 6.42 6.51
N LYS A 351 14.78 6.40 7.82
CA LYS A 351 15.48 5.28 8.48
C LYS A 351 14.64 4.00 8.43
N GLU A 352 13.35 4.08 8.72
CA GLU A 352 12.43 2.94 8.67
C GLU A 352 12.38 2.35 7.25
N THR A 353 12.17 3.19 6.24
CA THR A 353 12.09 2.75 4.84
C THR A 353 13.40 2.14 4.37
N SER A 354 14.53 2.80 4.62
CA SER A 354 15.86 2.29 4.29
C SER A 354 16.13 0.91 4.93
N SER A 355 15.74 0.74 6.20
CA SER A 355 15.93 -0.53 6.91
C SER A 355 15.10 -1.67 6.31
N ARG A 356 13.88 -1.39 5.86
CA ARG A 356 13.00 -2.38 5.22
C ARG A 356 13.43 -2.74 3.80
N VAL A 357 13.94 -1.77 3.05
CA VAL A 357 14.50 -2.03 1.71
C VAL A 357 15.72 -2.93 1.83
N ASN A 358 16.61 -2.66 2.80
CA ASN A 358 17.83 -3.44 3.01
C ASN A 358 17.60 -4.83 3.64
N TYR A 359 16.38 -5.14 4.08
CA TYR A 359 16.07 -6.42 4.72
C TYR A 359 16.27 -7.60 3.76
N ARG A 360 16.95 -8.67 4.19
CA ARG A 360 17.10 -9.90 3.41
C ARG A 360 16.81 -11.11 4.30
N SER A 361 16.07 -12.08 3.77
CA SER A 361 15.80 -13.32 4.53
C SER A 361 17.05 -14.19 4.63
N GLN A 362 17.08 -15.12 5.58
CA GLN A 362 18.23 -16.03 5.74
C GLN A 362 18.47 -16.88 4.48
N SER A 363 17.40 -17.26 3.76
CA SER A 363 17.52 -17.94 2.47
C SER A 363 18.13 -17.05 1.40
N ASP A 364 17.77 -15.76 1.35
CA ASP A 364 18.36 -14.82 0.40
C ASP A 364 19.85 -14.63 0.72
N MET A 365 20.21 -14.52 2.00
CA MET A 365 21.60 -14.40 2.44
C MET A 365 22.44 -15.63 2.08
N LYS A 366 21.87 -16.84 2.22
CA LYS A 366 22.55 -18.08 1.78
C LYS A 366 22.71 -18.14 0.26
N ALA A 367 21.70 -17.73 -0.50
CA ALA A 367 21.77 -17.67 -1.96
C ALA A 367 22.84 -16.67 -2.43
N LEU A 368 22.92 -15.50 -1.79
CA LEU A 368 23.95 -14.48 -2.09
C LEU A 368 25.37 -15.00 -1.83
N ARG A 369 25.57 -15.70 -0.71
CA ARG A 369 26.87 -16.32 -0.39
C ARG A 369 27.23 -17.44 -1.38
N GLY A 370 26.23 -18.17 -1.89
CA GLY A 370 26.44 -19.21 -2.90
C GLY A 370 26.70 -18.67 -4.31
N SER A 371 26.26 -17.44 -4.62
CA SER A 371 26.53 -16.76 -5.89
C SER A 371 27.84 -15.98 -5.91
N GLN A 372 28.46 -15.73 -4.76
CA GLN A 372 29.81 -15.16 -4.69
C GLN A 372 30.81 -16.27 -5.03
N PRO A 373 31.79 -16.02 -5.93
CA PRO A 373 32.86 -16.98 -6.16
C PRO A 373 33.55 -17.25 -4.81
N PRO A 374 33.97 -18.49 -4.50
CA PRO A 374 34.67 -18.78 -3.27
C PRO A 374 35.92 -17.90 -3.23
N SER A 375 35.90 -16.85 -2.39
CA SER A 375 37.11 -16.16 -2.02
C SER A 375 38.01 -17.24 -1.44
N LYS A 376 39.18 -17.43 -2.06
CA LYS A 376 40.22 -18.31 -1.52
C LYS A 376 40.35 -18.02 -0.02
N PRO A 377 40.44 -19.04 0.84
CA PRO A 377 40.70 -18.80 2.25
C PRO A 377 41.95 -17.92 2.33
N GLU A 378 41.81 -16.72 2.87
CA GLU A 378 42.93 -15.84 3.15
C GLU A 378 43.90 -16.65 4.01
N GLU A 379 45.07 -16.93 3.44
CA GLU A 379 46.25 -17.28 4.23
C GLU A 379 46.42 -16.18 5.29
N PRO A 380 46.80 -16.52 6.53
CA PRO A 380 46.98 -15.52 7.57
C PRO A 380 48.09 -14.56 7.12
N LEU A 381 47.68 -13.36 6.70
CA LEU A 381 48.58 -12.26 6.40
C LEU A 381 49.29 -11.89 7.70
N ASN A 382 50.56 -12.30 7.76
CA ASN A 382 51.51 -11.81 8.73
C ASN A 382 51.45 -10.29 8.78
N GLU A 383 51.24 -9.77 9.98
CA GLU A 383 51.43 -8.37 10.32
C GLU A 383 52.88 -7.97 10.03
N THR A 384 53.12 -7.40 8.86
CA THR A 384 54.28 -6.53 8.66
C THR A 384 53.87 -5.39 7.73
N LYS A 385 53.82 -4.20 8.36
CA LYS A 385 54.03 -2.86 7.82
C LYS A 385 54.26 -2.80 6.31
N ASP A 386 53.43 -2.02 5.62
CA ASP A 386 53.97 -0.83 4.93
C ASP A 386 52.91 0.25 4.67
N SER A 387 53.26 1.43 5.20
CA SER A 387 52.97 2.79 4.76
C SER A 387 51.62 3.14 4.11
N PHE A 388 50.76 3.73 4.93
CA PHE A 388 50.21 5.08 4.76
C PHE A 388 50.72 5.84 3.51
N LEU A 389 49.87 6.01 2.50
CA LEU A 389 50.06 6.97 1.40
C LEU A 389 48.97 8.05 1.32
N PHE A 390 48.01 8.10 2.24
CA PHE A 390 47.13 9.27 2.38
C PHE A 390 46.87 9.57 3.86
N GLY A 391 47.55 10.60 4.34
CA GLY A 391 47.46 11.12 5.69
C GLY A 391 46.12 11.81 5.98
N ASN A 392 45.78 11.82 7.27
CA ASN A 392 44.66 12.49 7.93
C ASN A 392 43.28 11.82 7.80
N SER A 393 43.10 10.70 8.50
CA SER A 393 41.82 10.45 9.18
C SER A 393 42.08 9.83 10.55
N PHE A 394 41.63 10.51 11.60
CA PHE A 394 41.60 9.96 12.95
C PHE A 394 40.57 8.84 13.00
N ASN A 395 41.02 7.59 13.06
CA ASN A 395 40.18 6.45 13.40
C ASN A 395 39.96 6.41 14.91
N THR A 396 38.91 7.06 15.40
CA THR A 396 38.32 6.70 16.69
C THR A 396 37.12 5.79 16.45
N SER A 397 37.39 4.50 16.30
CA SER A 397 36.40 3.44 16.53
C SER A 397 37.03 2.42 17.47
N THR A 398 36.95 2.69 18.77
CA THR A 398 37.18 1.65 19.78
C THR A 398 36.07 0.61 19.67
N ALA A 399 36.54 -0.62 19.66
CA ALA A 399 35.85 -1.87 19.45
C ALA A 399 34.61 -2.06 20.34
N ASP A 400 33.60 -2.73 19.79
CA ASP A 400 33.26 -4.02 20.38
C ASP A 400 32.99 -5.06 19.30
N THR A 401 33.58 -6.22 19.49
CA THR A 401 34.07 -7.14 18.46
C THR A 401 33.16 -8.35 18.30
N THR A 402 32.88 -8.73 17.05
CA THR A 402 32.88 -10.10 16.51
C THR A 402 32.20 -10.07 15.15
N GLN A 403 32.95 -9.92 14.05
CA GLN A 403 32.77 -10.58 12.73
C GLN A 403 33.83 -10.01 11.75
N PRO A 404 34.46 -10.84 10.90
CA PRO A 404 35.55 -10.42 10.03
C PRO A 404 35.05 -9.62 8.81
N MET A 405 35.92 -8.74 8.33
CA MET A 405 35.75 -7.87 7.16
C MET A 405 35.72 -8.68 5.85
N VAL A 406 34.79 -8.35 4.95
CA VAL A 406 34.89 -8.67 3.51
C VAL A 406 34.31 -7.50 2.69
N ASP A 407 34.99 -7.23 1.58
CA ASP A 407 34.90 -6.06 0.72
C ASP A 407 33.63 -5.88 -0.14
N ALA A 408 33.53 -4.65 -0.65
CA ALA A 408 32.67 -4.07 -1.68
C ALA A 408 31.16 -3.87 -1.44
N SER A 409 30.53 -4.41 -0.39
CA SER A 409 29.06 -4.21 -0.16
C SER A 409 28.61 -4.08 1.30
N SER A 410 29.53 -4.01 2.26
CA SER A 410 29.25 -4.23 3.67
C SER A 410 28.87 -2.95 4.44
N SER A 411 27.60 -2.56 4.40
CA SER A 411 26.93 -2.27 5.69
C SER A 411 26.60 -3.60 6.33
N PRO A 412 26.69 -3.79 7.65
CA PRO A 412 26.18 -5.00 8.27
C PRO A 412 24.70 -5.10 7.87
N LEU A 413 24.39 -6.05 6.98
CA LEU A 413 23.04 -6.37 6.58
C LEU A 413 22.32 -6.73 7.87
N ARG A 414 21.46 -5.82 8.34
CA ARG A 414 20.90 -5.90 9.68
C ARG A 414 19.99 -7.12 9.71
N ARG A 415 20.48 -8.19 10.33
CA ARG A 415 19.65 -9.30 10.78
C ARG A 415 18.81 -8.73 11.92
N TYR A 416 17.62 -8.23 11.61
CA TYR A 416 16.62 -8.19 12.65
C TYR A 416 16.30 -9.65 12.94
N GLU A 417 16.49 -10.07 14.19
CA GLU A 417 15.69 -11.18 14.69
C GLU A 417 14.27 -10.84 14.30
N ASP A 418 13.60 -11.75 13.59
CA ASP A 418 12.16 -11.68 13.47
C ASP A 418 11.70 -11.40 14.90
N VAL A 419 11.04 -10.25 15.14
CA VAL A 419 10.22 -10.12 16.33
C VAL A 419 9.28 -11.29 16.17
N ALA A 420 9.60 -12.38 16.87
CA ALA A 420 8.80 -13.57 16.92
C ALA A 420 7.40 -13.00 17.13
N PRO A 421 6.43 -13.33 16.27
CA PRO A 421 5.10 -12.78 16.44
C PRO A 421 4.79 -12.95 17.92
N SER A 422 4.38 -11.90 18.60
CA SER A 422 3.74 -12.02 19.91
C SER A 422 2.38 -12.74 19.78
N SER A 423 2.27 -13.68 18.82
CA SER A 423 1.59 -14.91 19.06
C SER A 423 2.17 -15.49 20.36
N SER A 424 1.46 -15.23 21.45
CA SER A 424 0.86 -16.35 22.17
C SER A 424 0.50 -17.39 21.11
N SER A 425 1.44 -18.32 20.90
CA SER A 425 1.36 -19.34 19.86
C SER A 425 -0.02 -19.96 19.95
N LEU A 426 -0.64 -20.31 18.81
CA LEU A 426 -1.92 -21.03 18.81
C LEU A 426 -1.93 -22.15 19.87
N TYR A 427 -0.78 -22.78 20.11
CA TYR A 427 -0.50 -23.67 21.23
C TYR A 427 -0.88 -23.11 22.62
N THR A 428 -0.39 -21.94 23.03
CA THR A 428 -0.78 -21.28 24.31
C THR A 428 -2.27 -20.89 24.36
N ARG A 429 -2.87 -20.49 23.23
CA ARG A 429 -4.32 -20.19 23.18
C ARG A 429 -5.19 -21.45 23.23
N LEU A 430 -4.76 -22.53 22.58
CA LEU A 430 -5.40 -23.85 22.66
C LEU A 430 -5.21 -24.45 24.06
N GLN A 431 -4.05 -24.29 24.70
CA GLN A 431 -3.78 -24.78 26.04
C GLN A 431 -4.66 -24.10 27.11
N ASN A 432 -5.11 -22.87 26.87
CA ASN A 432 -6.01 -22.14 27.76
C ASN A 432 -7.50 -22.55 27.61
N ASN A 433 -7.89 -23.22 26.53
CA ASN A 433 -9.24 -23.76 26.33
C ASN A 433 -9.31 -25.25 26.69
N ALA A 434 -10.36 -25.68 27.37
CA ALA A 434 -10.54 -27.09 27.78
C ALA A 434 -10.50 -28.08 26.59
N LEU A 435 -11.14 -27.72 25.46
CA LEU A 435 -11.08 -28.48 24.21
C LEU A 435 -9.67 -28.50 23.60
N GLY A 436 -8.92 -27.40 23.71
CA GLY A 436 -7.58 -27.34 23.15
C GLY A 436 -6.55 -28.10 23.98
N ARG A 437 -6.73 -28.23 25.30
CA ARG A 437 -5.98 -29.19 26.12
C ARG A 437 -6.22 -30.63 25.67
N HIS A 438 -7.46 -30.98 25.34
CA HIS A 438 -7.79 -32.32 24.85
C HIS A 438 -7.11 -32.62 23.49
N ILE A 439 -7.12 -31.67 22.56
CA ILE A 439 -6.47 -31.80 21.25
C ILE A 439 -4.94 -31.87 21.39
N ILE A 440 -4.35 -31.03 22.26
CA ILE A 440 -2.91 -31.04 22.50
C ILE A 440 -2.48 -32.38 23.11
N ASN A 441 -3.19 -32.86 24.13
CA ASN A 441 -2.82 -34.07 24.85
C ASN A 441 -3.00 -35.34 24.03
N HIS A 442 -4.07 -35.44 23.23
CA HIS A 442 -4.38 -36.67 22.48
C HIS A 442 -3.89 -36.68 21.03
N LEU A 443 -3.57 -35.52 20.44
CA LEU A 443 -3.24 -35.42 19.03
C LEU A 443 -1.85 -34.83 18.82
N VAL A 444 -1.52 -33.70 19.44
CA VAL A 444 -0.25 -33.00 19.22
C VAL A 444 0.93 -33.68 19.91
N ILE A 445 0.80 -34.01 21.20
CA ILE A 445 1.87 -34.67 21.96
C ILE A 445 2.24 -36.05 21.38
N PRO A 446 1.28 -36.96 21.10
CA PRO A 446 1.63 -38.25 20.50
C PRO A 446 2.16 -38.12 19.08
N THR A 447 1.65 -37.21 18.24
CA THR A 447 2.22 -36.99 16.90
C THR A 447 3.61 -36.38 16.94
N GLN A 448 3.89 -35.45 17.86
CA GLN A 448 5.23 -34.92 18.09
C GLN A 448 6.18 -35.99 18.61
N LYS A 449 5.74 -36.86 19.53
CA LYS A 449 6.54 -38.01 19.98
C LYS A 449 6.82 -38.97 18.84
N PHE A 450 5.83 -39.24 17.98
CA PHE A 450 5.99 -40.10 16.81
C PHE A 450 6.95 -39.47 15.78
N LEU A 451 6.82 -38.17 15.50
CA LEU A 451 7.71 -37.42 14.63
C LEU A 451 9.13 -37.31 15.21
N ALA A 452 9.27 -37.08 16.51
CA ALA A 452 10.55 -37.02 17.19
C ALA A 452 11.23 -38.39 17.23
N ALA A 453 10.48 -39.48 17.43
CA ALA A 453 10.99 -40.84 17.33
C ALA A 453 11.40 -41.21 15.90
N TYR A 454 10.69 -40.70 14.89
CA TYR A 454 11.01 -40.91 13.49
C TYR A 454 12.20 -40.05 13.01
N LEU A 455 12.37 -38.85 13.56
CA LEU A 455 13.43 -37.89 13.20
C LEU A 455 14.72 -38.06 14.02
N ASN A 456 14.64 -38.58 15.25
CA ASN A 456 15.78 -38.83 16.12
C ASN A 456 15.79 -40.30 16.60
N PRO A 457 16.21 -41.26 15.76
CA PRO A 457 16.68 -42.54 16.26
C PRO A 457 18.05 -42.28 16.90
N GLN A 458 18.07 -41.94 18.19
CA GLN A 458 19.33 -41.92 18.93
C GLN A 458 19.83 -43.35 19.12
N THR A 459 21.16 -43.47 18.98
CA THR A 459 22.01 -44.62 19.25
C THR A 459 22.04 -45.74 18.20
N SER A 460 22.78 -45.53 17.10
CA SER A 460 24.05 -46.25 16.95
C SER A 460 24.93 -45.60 15.86
N LYS A 461 26.24 -45.74 16.08
CA LYS A 461 27.33 -45.11 15.33
C LYS A 461 27.39 -45.65 13.89
N SER A 462 26.88 -44.89 12.93
CA SER A 462 27.37 -44.80 11.55
C SER A 462 26.50 -43.76 10.84
N ARG A 463 27.05 -42.58 10.54
CA ARG A 463 26.40 -41.60 9.64
C ARG A 463 26.31 -42.26 8.26
N SER A 464 25.23 -42.99 8.02
CA SER A 464 24.87 -43.50 6.71
C SER A 464 24.67 -42.30 5.78
N LYS A 465 25.61 -42.12 4.85
CA LYS A 465 25.49 -41.22 3.69
C LYS A 465 24.11 -41.38 3.00
N THR A 466 23.51 -42.56 3.07
CA THR A 466 22.21 -42.91 2.50
C THR A 466 21.03 -42.09 3.05
N VAL A 467 21.04 -41.64 4.32
CA VAL A 467 19.92 -40.81 4.87
C VAL A 467 20.04 -39.36 4.42
N THR A 468 21.26 -38.81 4.41
CA THR A 468 21.53 -37.47 3.86
C THR A 468 21.27 -37.42 2.36
N ASP A 469 21.59 -38.49 1.64
CA ASP A 469 21.36 -38.58 0.20
C ASP A 469 19.87 -38.69 -0.13
N LYS A 470 19.09 -39.45 0.65
CA LYS A 470 17.62 -39.52 0.51
C LYS A 470 16.95 -38.19 0.84
N LEU A 471 17.40 -37.48 1.88
CA LEU A 471 16.90 -36.14 2.22
C LEU A 471 17.25 -35.11 1.13
N ALA A 472 18.47 -35.15 0.59
CA ALA A 472 18.88 -34.29 -0.51
C ALA A 472 18.04 -34.56 -1.77
N LEU A 473 17.74 -35.82 -2.07
CA LEU A 473 16.92 -36.23 -3.21
C LEU A 473 15.45 -35.82 -3.05
N ILE A 474 14.88 -35.93 -1.84
CA ILE A 474 13.54 -35.37 -1.53
C ILE A 474 13.55 -33.85 -1.67
N GLN A 475 14.60 -33.17 -1.21
CA GLN A 475 14.73 -31.72 -1.32
C GLN A 475 14.86 -31.27 -2.79
N GLN A 476 15.57 -32.03 -3.62
CA GLN A 476 15.67 -31.81 -5.07
C GLN A 476 14.31 -32.01 -5.77
N TYR A 477 13.60 -33.09 -5.48
CA TYR A 477 12.25 -33.30 -6.02
C TYR A 477 11.28 -32.22 -5.58
N TYR A 478 11.30 -31.85 -4.29
CA TYR A 478 10.51 -30.74 -3.78
C TYR A 478 10.83 -29.43 -4.50
N ALA A 479 12.11 -29.11 -4.69
CA ALA A 479 12.52 -27.91 -5.42
C ALA A 479 12.05 -27.93 -6.88
N LYS A 480 12.13 -29.08 -7.55
CA LYS A 480 11.64 -29.26 -8.92
C LYS A 480 10.12 -29.03 -9.00
N TYR A 481 9.32 -29.74 -8.21
CA TYR A 481 7.86 -29.58 -8.19
C TYR A 481 7.44 -28.17 -7.76
N ARG A 482 8.15 -27.56 -6.81
CA ARG A 482 7.92 -26.17 -6.41
C ARG A 482 8.17 -25.22 -7.57
N ASN A 483 9.24 -25.40 -8.33
CA ASN A 483 9.55 -24.55 -9.48
C ASN A 483 8.54 -24.75 -10.62
N GLU A 484 8.14 -25.98 -10.92
CA GLU A 484 7.09 -26.28 -11.90
C GLU A 484 5.74 -25.65 -11.49
N LEU A 485 5.35 -25.78 -10.21
CA LEU A 485 4.17 -25.13 -9.66
C LEU A 485 4.29 -23.61 -9.78
N LEU A 486 5.43 -23.04 -9.40
CA LEU A 486 5.66 -21.61 -9.50
C LEU A 486 5.61 -21.16 -10.96
N GLU A 487 6.12 -21.90 -11.93
CA GLU A 487 6.08 -21.55 -13.37
C GLU A 487 4.68 -21.67 -14.00
N SER A 488 3.82 -22.52 -13.45
CA SER A 488 2.43 -22.66 -13.89
C SER A 488 1.57 -21.39 -13.68
N SER A 489 0.41 -21.34 -14.35
CA SER A 489 -0.57 -20.24 -14.20
C SER A 489 -1.11 -20.10 -12.77
N ILE A 490 -1.28 -21.21 -12.04
CA ILE A 490 -1.72 -21.19 -10.64
C ILE A 490 -0.62 -20.71 -9.70
N GLY A 491 0.64 -20.85 -10.11
CA GLY A 491 1.81 -20.35 -9.39
C GLY A 491 1.77 -18.85 -9.14
N VAL A 492 1.06 -18.06 -9.96
CA VAL A 492 0.92 -16.60 -9.82
C VAL A 492 0.44 -16.17 -8.43
N PHE A 493 -0.37 -17.00 -7.75
CA PHE A 493 -0.83 -16.72 -6.39
C PHE A 493 0.28 -16.84 -5.34
N PHE A 494 1.27 -17.70 -5.58
CA PHE A 494 2.34 -18.04 -4.64
C PHE A 494 3.67 -17.37 -4.97
N ARG A 495 3.82 -16.81 -6.19
CA ARG A 495 5.00 -16.03 -6.60
C ARG A 495 5.13 -14.75 -5.76
N ILE A 496 6.34 -14.50 -5.28
CA ILE A 496 6.77 -13.18 -4.82
C ILE A 496 7.21 -12.41 -6.06
N THR A 497 6.34 -11.57 -6.61
CA THR A 497 6.67 -10.76 -7.79
C THR A 497 7.48 -9.54 -7.39
N LEU A 498 8.34 -9.05 -8.27
CA LEU A 498 9.16 -7.85 -8.05
C LEU A 498 8.32 -6.64 -7.58
N LYS A 499 7.15 -6.45 -8.20
CA LYS A 499 6.19 -5.43 -7.79
C LYS A 499 5.72 -5.63 -6.34
N ARG A 500 5.31 -6.83 -5.94
CA ARG A 500 4.83 -7.08 -4.57
C ARG A 500 5.93 -7.00 -3.53
N ASP A 501 7.14 -7.50 -3.82
CA ASP A 501 8.24 -7.42 -2.86
C ASP A 501 8.61 -5.95 -2.60
N THR A 502 8.74 -5.13 -3.65
CA THR A 502 9.02 -3.69 -3.49
C THR A 502 7.90 -2.94 -2.77
N GLU A 503 6.63 -3.19 -3.11
CA GLU A 503 5.46 -2.64 -2.42
C GLU A 503 5.37 -3.07 -0.95
N SER A 504 5.74 -4.31 -0.63
CA SER A 504 5.71 -4.82 0.75
C SER A 504 6.80 -4.22 1.65
N ARG A 505 7.94 -3.84 1.06
CA ARG A 505 9.07 -3.21 1.78
C ARG A 505 8.81 -1.74 2.05
N VAL A 506 8.23 -1.04 1.07
CA VAL A 506 7.98 0.39 1.12
C VAL A 506 6.48 0.62 1.33
N VAL A 507 6.06 0.54 2.60
CA VAL A 507 4.64 0.61 2.98
C VAL A 507 4.00 1.95 2.61
N ASN A 508 4.68 3.08 2.80
CA ASN A 508 4.20 4.39 2.36
C ASN A 508 5.30 5.17 1.63
N PRO A 509 5.43 5.01 0.30
CA PRO A 509 6.48 5.68 -0.46
C PRO A 509 6.26 7.20 -0.55
N VAL A 510 5.02 7.68 -0.41
CA VAL A 510 4.70 9.11 -0.54
C VAL A 510 5.18 9.89 0.67
N ASN A 511 4.99 9.35 1.88
CA ASN A 511 5.56 9.96 3.08
C ASN A 511 7.09 9.98 3.00
N TYR A 512 7.71 8.89 2.54
CA TYR A 512 9.16 8.85 2.33
C TYR A 512 9.62 9.92 1.33
N GLY A 513 9.03 9.97 0.12
CA GLY A 513 9.43 10.91 -0.92
C GLY A 513 9.22 12.36 -0.49
N ASN A 514 8.08 12.67 0.12
CA ASN A 514 7.81 14.02 0.64
C ASN A 514 8.71 14.39 1.83
N ALA A 515 9.11 13.44 2.68
CA ALA A 515 10.08 13.68 3.74
C ALA A 515 11.47 14.02 3.18
N VAL A 516 11.92 13.29 2.15
CA VAL A 516 13.19 13.58 1.47
C VAL A 516 13.17 14.98 0.84
N ILE A 517 12.12 15.31 0.05
CA ILE A 517 11.94 16.62 -0.58
C ILE A 517 11.82 17.74 0.46
N ALA A 518 11.14 17.49 1.57
CA ALA A 518 10.99 18.46 2.64
C ALA A 518 12.35 18.79 3.29
N LEU A 519 13.15 17.79 3.63
CA LEU A 519 14.45 18.00 4.26
C LEU A 519 15.43 18.71 3.32
N SER A 520 15.51 18.27 2.07
CA SER A 520 16.38 18.92 1.08
C SER A 520 15.95 20.36 0.81
N GLY A 521 14.67 20.60 0.52
CA GLY A 521 14.17 21.94 0.20
C GLY A 521 14.34 22.93 1.36
N ILE A 522 14.04 22.52 2.61
CA ILE A 522 14.27 23.39 3.77
C ILE A 522 15.77 23.71 3.91
N LEU A 523 16.66 22.72 3.82
CA LEU A 523 18.10 22.99 3.91
C LEU A 523 18.63 23.86 2.76
N ILE A 524 18.15 23.69 1.53
CA ILE A 524 18.58 24.50 0.39
C ILE A 524 18.26 25.98 0.63
N HIS A 525 17.06 26.29 1.13
CA HIS A 525 16.64 27.66 1.41
C HIS A 525 17.19 28.21 2.73
N ALA A 526 17.64 27.37 3.66
CA ALA A 526 18.21 27.82 4.93
C ALA A 526 19.41 28.76 4.74
N VAL A 527 20.23 28.54 3.69
CA VAL A 527 21.39 29.40 3.36
C VAL A 527 21.03 30.87 3.23
N GLU A 528 19.84 31.17 2.70
CA GLU A 528 19.38 32.54 2.39
C GLU A 528 18.36 33.05 3.41
N GLU A 529 17.60 32.15 4.01
CA GLU A 529 16.42 32.50 4.81
C GLU A 529 16.60 32.36 6.32
N ASP A 530 17.57 31.57 6.78
CA ASP A 530 17.82 31.37 8.20
C ASP A 530 18.71 32.49 8.77
N ARG A 531 18.05 33.52 9.30
CA ARG A 531 18.72 34.64 9.96
C ARG A 531 19.20 34.33 11.38
N ASN A 532 18.66 33.29 12.00
CA ASN A 532 18.90 32.97 13.40
C ASN A 532 19.99 31.90 13.58
N ASN A 533 20.54 31.38 12.46
CA ASN A 533 21.49 30.25 12.44
C ASN A 533 20.98 29.03 13.21
N THR A 534 19.67 28.77 13.14
CA THR A 534 19.03 27.59 13.72
C THR A 534 19.49 26.31 13.00
N VAL A 535 19.77 26.40 11.71
CA VAL A 535 20.35 25.33 10.90
C VAL A 535 21.87 25.42 10.95
N THR A 536 22.49 24.47 11.67
CA THR A 536 23.94 24.38 11.83
C THR A 536 24.57 23.43 10.81
N GLY A 537 25.91 23.50 10.66
CA GLY A 537 26.68 22.53 9.87
C GLY A 537 26.48 21.08 10.32
N ALA A 538 26.18 20.86 11.61
CA ALA A 538 25.86 19.53 12.13
C ALA A 538 24.55 18.99 11.53
N HIS A 539 23.50 19.80 11.43
CA HIS A 539 22.22 19.39 10.80
C HIS A 539 22.40 19.05 9.31
N ILE A 540 23.22 19.83 8.59
CA ILE A 540 23.52 19.56 7.18
C ILE A 540 24.29 18.24 7.04
N SER A 541 25.30 18.04 7.89
CA SER A 541 26.08 16.79 7.96
C SER A 541 25.17 15.59 8.26
N GLU A 542 24.24 15.73 9.19
CA GLU A 542 23.27 14.70 9.56
C GLU A 542 22.38 14.32 8.37
N VAL A 543 21.82 15.30 7.65
CA VAL A 543 20.93 15.03 6.50
C VAL A 543 21.69 14.36 5.36
N LEU A 544 22.91 14.81 5.03
CA LEU A 544 23.72 14.15 3.99
C LEU A 544 24.06 12.70 4.36
N ASN A 545 24.45 12.45 5.61
CA ASN A 545 24.67 11.10 6.12
C ASN A 545 23.37 10.26 6.17
N LEU A 546 22.23 10.89 6.43
CA LEU A 546 20.92 10.25 6.47
C LEU A 546 20.47 9.81 5.08
N LEU A 547 20.63 10.65 4.05
CA LEU A 547 20.22 10.39 2.67
C LEU A 547 21.13 9.40 1.95
N GLU A 548 22.41 9.33 2.31
CA GLU A 548 23.32 8.32 1.73
C GLU A 548 22.87 6.88 2.05
N ARG A 549 22.30 6.63 3.24
CA ARG A 549 21.84 5.30 3.66
C ARG A 549 20.76 4.70 2.76
N PRO A 550 19.62 5.38 2.49
CA PRO A 550 18.61 4.88 1.57
C PRO A 550 19.11 4.82 0.12
N ILE A 551 19.95 5.76 -0.35
CA ILE A 551 20.54 5.67 -1.70
C ILE A 551 21.27 4.33 -1.85
N ARG A 552 22.15 4.02 -0.90
CA ARG A 552 22.89 2.74 -0.88
C ARG A 552 21.97 1.54 -0.75
N ALA A 553 20.99 1.58 0.15
CA ALA A 553 20.07 0.47 0.37
C ALA A 553 19.24 0.16 -0.90
N CYS A 554 18.77 1.20 -1.59
CA CYS A 554 18.00 1.06 -2.83
C CYS A 554 18.90 0.64 -4.00
N ALA A 555 20.13 1.14 -4.11
CA ALA A 555 21.11 0.69 -5.10
C ALA A 555 21.42 -0.81 -4.91
N ASN A 556 21.78 -1.22 -3.68
CA ASN A 556 22.03 -2.63 -3.34
C ASN A 556 20.85 -3.55 -3.66
N TYR A 557 19.61 -3.08 -3.47
CA TYR A 557 18.42 -3.85 -3.81
C TYR A 557 18.25 -3.97 -5.33
N THR A 558 18.46 -2.86 -6.06
CA THR A 558 18.27 -2.79 -7.52
C THR A 558 19.34 -3.60 -8.26
N ASP A 559 20.59 -3.53 -7.80
CA ASP A 559 21.73 -4.23 -8.40
C ASP A 559 21.73 -5.72 -8.05
N MET A 560 21.35 -6.05 -6.80
CA MET A 560 21.32 -7.43 -6.30
C MET A 560 19.95 -7.77 -5.73
N LEU A 561 19.02 -8.17 -6.60
CA LEU A 561 17.69 -8.59 -6.21
C LEU A 561 17.72 -9.80 -5.26
N PRO A 562 16.81 -9.88 -4.27
CA PRO A 562 16.71 -11.05 -3.39
C PRO A 562 16.33 -12.31 -4.17
N ALA A 563 16.96 -13.44 -3.86
CA ALA A 563 16.71 -14.73 -4.52
C ALA A 563 15.26 -15.25 -4.37
N SER A 564 14.54 -14.78 -3.35
CA SER A 564 13.12 -15.06 -3.16
C SER A 564 12.19 -14.40 -4.20
N VAL A 565 12.66 -13.37 -4.93
CA VAL A 565 11.88 -12.69 -5.95
C VAL A 565 11.83 -13.54 -7.22
N TYR A 566 10.62 -13.83 -7.66
CA TYR A 566 10.38 -14.54 -8.92
C TYR A 566 10.42 -13.55 -10.09
N LEU A 567 11.37 -13.74 -11.01
CA LEU A 567 11.49 -13.02 -12.27
C LEU A 567 10.97 -13.87 -13.42
N THR A 568 10.15 -13.28 -14.30
CA THR A 568 9.72 -13.93 -15.56
C THR A 568 10.90 -14.07 -16.52
N LYS A 569 10.80 -14.95 -17.53
CA LYS A 569 11.86 -15.14 -18.54
C LYS A 569 12.23 -13.82 -19.22
N GLU A 570 11.22 -13.06 -19.65
CA GLU A 570 11.38 -11.72 -20.22
C GLU A 570 12.11 -10.75 -19.28
N GLN A 571 11.84 -10.80 -17.98
CA GLN A 571 12.50 -9.94 -16.99
C GLN A 571 13.93 -10.37 -16.69
N ARG A 572 14.27 -11.66 -16.87
CA ARG A 572 15.65 -12.12 -16.75
C ARG A 572 16.50 -11.72 -17.94
N GLU A 573 15.89 -11.69 -19.13
CA GLU A 573 16.55 -11.31 -20.38
C GLU A 573 16.65 -9.79 -20.53
N ASN A 574 15.67 -9.04 -20.05
CA ASN A 574 15.64 -7.58 -20.15
C ASN A 574 16.02 -6.89 -18.83
N GLU A 575 17.28 -6.48 -18.71
CA GLU A 575 17.81 -5.77 -17.55
C GLU A 575 17.05 -4.47 -17.26
N GLN A 576 16.60 -3.73 -18.28
CA GLN A 576 15.84 -2.48 -18.08
C GLN A 576 14.48 -2.72 -17.43
N ALA A 577 13.83 -3.86 -17.70
CA ALA A 577 12.56 -4.20 -17.08
C ALA A 577 12.71 -4.44 -15.57
N THR A 578 13.88 -4.90 -15.11
CA THR A 578 14.18 -5.11 -13.69
C THR A 578 14.43 -3.81 -12.94
N LYS A 579 14.92 -2.76 -13.62
CA LYS A 579 15.22 -1.45 -13.01
C LYS A 579 14.01 -0.52 -12.88
N ARG A 580 12.88 -0.84 -13.50
CA ARG A 580 11.64 -0.03 -13.45
C ARG A 580 10.71 -0.48 -12.30
N HIS A 581 11.13 -0.28 -11.05
CA HIS A 581 10.32 -0.63 -9.87
C HIS A 581 10.30 0.47 -8.80
N LEU A 582 9.40 0.36 -7.82
CA LEU A 582 9.19 1.38 -6.78
C LEU A 582 10.47 1.80 -6.05
N VAL A 583 11.34 0.84 -5.68
CA VAL A 583 12.60 1.12 -4.97
C VAL A 583 13.60 1.91 -5.82
N ALA A 584 13.57 1.75 -7.14
CA ALA A 584 14.44 2.46 -8.08
C ALA A 584 13.93 3.90 -8.28
N LEU A 585 12.60 4.08 -8.36
CA LEU A 585 12.01 5.42 -8.35
C LEU A 585 12.38 6.19 -7.07
N LEU A 586 12.36 5.53 -5.90
CA LEU A 586 12.77 6.17 -4.66
C LEU A 586 14.28 6.44 -4.61
N HIS A 587 15.10 5.55 -5.18
CA HIS A 587 16.53 5.80 -5.36
C HIS A 587 16.75 7.09 -6.17
N ASP A 588 16.13 7.18 -7.34
CA ASP A 588 16.29 8.31 -8.28
C ASP A 588 15.81 9.64 -7.68
N LEU A 589 14.69 9.62 -6.94
CA LEU A 589 14.24 10.78 -6.18
C LEU A 589 15.26 11.18 -5.10
N THR A 590 15.80 10.21 -4.36
CA THR A 590 16.71 10.51 -3.24
C THR A 590 18.06 11.01 -3.73
N ILE A 591 18.61 10.44 -4.81
CA ILE A 591 19.87 10.90 -5.40
C ILE A 591 19.71 12.29 -6.01
N GLN A 592 18.56 12.62 -6.61
CA GLN A 592 18.28 13.96 -7.14
C GLN A 592 18.28 15.02 -6.02
N GLU A 593 17.61 14.76 -4.91
CA GLU A 593 17.56 15.69 -3.77
C GLU A 593 18.93 15.79 -3.06
N PHE A 594 19.66 14.67 -2.95
CA PHE A 594 21.03 14.66 -2.45
C PHE A 594 21.99 15.46 -3.34
N PHE A 595 21.83 15.38 -4.67
CA PHE A 595 22.59 16.14 -5.65
C PHE A 595 22.40 17.65 -5.44
N GLN A 596 21.15 18.10 -5.33
CA GLN A 596 20.86 19.52 -5.13
C GLN A 596 21.48 20.06 -3.83
N LEU A 597 21.45 19.28 -2.75
CA LEU A 597 22.11 19.64 -1.50
C LEU A 597 23.63 19.76 -1.65
N CYS A 598 24.28 18.78 -2.29
CA CYS A 598 25.73 18.80 -2.50
C CYS A 598 26.16 20.02 -3.32
N VAL A 599 25.43 20.35 -4.38
CA VAL A 599 25.71 21.53 -5.21
C VAL A 599 25.55 22.83 -4.41
N LYS A 600 24.47 22.97 -3.63
CA LYS A 600 24.21 24.18 -2.83
C LYS A 600 25.27 24.39 -1.74
N TYR A 601 25.72 23.30 -1.11
CA TYR A 601 26.68 23.33 0.00
C TYR A 601 28.13 23.04 -0.40
N ASN A 602 28.45 23.05 -1.70
CA ASN A 602 29.78 22.68 -2.21
C ASN A 602 30.94 23.41 -1.48
N HIS A 603 30.77 24.72 -1.24
CA HIS A 603 31.74 25.56 -0.55
C HIS A 603 32.03 25.16 0.92
N LYS A 604 31.18 24.36 1.55
CA LYS A 604 31.28 23.93 2.96
C LYS A 604 31.52 22.43 3.12
N LEU A 605 31.52 21.63 2.05
CA LEU A 605 31.54 20.17 2.16
C LEU A 605 32.76 19.62 2.90
N ASN A 606 33.92 20.26 2.76
CA ASN A 606 35.15 19.86 3.45
C ASN A 606 35.09 20.13 4.97
N ASP A 607 34.26 21.09 5.39
CA ASP A 607 34.10 21.48 6.80
C ASP A 607 33.00 20.66 7.52
N LEU A 608 32.23 19.88 6.77
CA LEU A 608 31.13 19.08 7.30
C LEU A 608 31.62 17.74 7.86
N SER A 609 31.00 17.30 8.96
CA SER A 609 31.26 16.01 9.61
C SER A 609 30.57 14.86 8.85
N LEU A 610 31.05 14.58 7.65
CA LEU A 610 30.52 13.52 6.80
C LEU A 610 31.17 12.18 7.12
N SER A 611 30.37 11.11 7.08
CA SER A 611 30.92 9.76 7.07
C SER A 611 31.73 9.55 5.79
N SER A 612 32.78 8.71 5.85
CA SER A 612 33.63 8.41 4.68
C SER A 612 32.82 8.04 3.42
N ARG A 613 31.68 7.35 3.60
CA ARG A 613 30.79 6.94 2.52
C ARG A 613 29.98 8.11 1.94
N ALA A 614 29.39 8.93 2.80
CA ALA A 614 28.68 10.13 2.38
C ALA A 614 29.61 11.12 1.68
N PHE A 615 30.85 11.28 2.16
CA PHE A 615 31.86 12.12 1.52
C PHE A 615 32.24 11.60 0.13
N LYS A 616 32.50 10.29 -0.02
CA LYS A 616 32.79 9.67 -1.33
C LYS A 616 31.63 9.87 -2.32
N LEU A 617 30.39 9.69 -1.86
CA LEU A 617 29.20 9.90 -2.69
C LEU A 617 29.05 11.37 -3.09
N ALA A 618 29.22 12.30 -2.14
CA ALA A 618 29.15 13.74 -2.40
C ALA A 618 30.22 14.18 -3.41
N LYS A 619 31.45 13.69 -3.26
CA LYS A 619 32.53 13.95 -4.22
C LYS A 619 32.18 13.42 -5.62
N TRP A 620 31.73 12.17 -5.72
CA TRP A 620 31.34 11.60 -7.00
C TRP A 620 30.22 12.40 -7.68
N VAL A 621 29.22 12.82 -6.91
CA VAL A 621 28.11 13.66 -7.37
C VAL A 621 28.61 15.01 -7.90
N ILE A 622 29.57 15.63 -7.22
CA ILE A 622 30.15 16.91 -7.65
C ILE A 622 30.99 16.74 -8.91
N ASP A 623 31.86 15.73 -8.94
CA ASP A 623 32.68 15.44 -10.11
C ASP A 623 31.79 15.18 -11.35
N ALA A 624 30.67 14.46 -11.16
CA ALA A 624 29.67 14.26 -12.20
C ALA A 624 28.99 15.57 -12.64
N SER A 625 28.66 16.46 -11.69
CA SER A 625 28.07 17.77 -11.99
C SER A 625 29.03 18.67 -12.79
N ILE A 626 30.32 18.66 -12.45
CA ILE A 626 31.36 19.41 -13.15
C ILE A 626 31.53 18.87 -14.56
N ALA A 627 31.60 17.54 -14.71
CA ALA A 627 31.69 16.90 -16.01
C ALA A 627 30.47 17.20 -16.91
N GLN A 628 29.27 17.31 -16.34
CA GLN A 628 28.08 17.70 -17.08
C GLN A 628 28.14 19.16 -17.54
N GLN A 629 28.57 20.09 -16.66
CA GLN A 629 28.75 21.49 -17.03
C GLN A 629 29.82 21.69 -18.11
N GLN A 630 30.89 20.88 -18.08
CA GLN A 630 31.92 20.90 -19.12
C GLN A 630 31.38 20.45 -20.46
N LYS A 631 30.61 19.35 -20.50
CA LYS A 631 29.95 18.87 -21.73
C LYS A 631 28.94 19.87 -22.28
N GLU A 632 28.17 20.54 -21.42
CA GLU A 632 27.23 21.57 -21.84
C GLU A 632 27.97 22.76 -22.47
N LYS A 633 29.08 23.22 -21.87
CA LYS A 633 29.94 24.27 -22.42
C LYS A 633 30.54 23.89 -23.78
N GLU A 634 31.12 22.69 -23.89
CA GLU A 634 31.68 22.16 -25.15
C GLU A 634 30.60 22.05 -26.23
N SER A 635 29.37 21.67 -25.87
CA SER A 635 28.27 21.61 -26.84
C SER A 635 27.81 22.99 -27.31
N SER A 636 27.80 24.00 -26.43
CA SER A 636 27.46 25.39 -26.81
C SER A 636 28.56 26.07 -27.63
N ASP A 637 29.83 25.74 -27.40
CA ASP A 637 30.97 26.26 -28.17
C ASP A 637 31.04 25.64 -29.59
N LEU A 638 30.35 24.51 -29.82
CA LEU A 638 30.21 23.86 -31.14
C LEU A 638 29.11 24.48 -32.02
N TYR A 639 28.30 25.39 -31.46
CA TYR A 639 27.24 26.15 -32.18
C TYR A 639 27.60 27.62 -32.44
N TYR A 640 28.81 28.03 -32.07
CA TYR A 640 29.46 29.29 -32.47
C TYR A 640 30.63 28.98 -33.41
#